data_AF-A0A2N2VX87-F1
#
_entry.id   AF-A0A2N2VX87-F1
#
_cell.length_a   1.000
_cell.length_b   1.000
_cell.length_c   1.000
_cell.angle_alpha   90.00
_cell.angle_beta   90.00
_cell.angle_gamma   90.00
#
_symmetry.space_group_name_H-M   'P 1'
#
loop_
_entity.id
_entity.type
_entity.pdbx_description
1 polymer ?
#
loop_
_entity_poly.entity_id
_entity_poly.type
_entity_poly.pdbx_seq_one_letter_code
_entity_poly.pdbx_strand_id
1 'polypeptide(L)'
;MKKILSLLLVSFLLLFSAETSAQALSNEFAPIADSLQKILRKQAFATGRIRVDSAIAYKNDLVIYFSNSLAEYPFREDNTKLVYSVVKSMLPQEFSSFNLRIVTNGLALEELIPPFYNSKAPVKSRRALRNAQKELENRGNLVKNSSKPYNISAGLNNRHIAVWQSHGYYYEQKLLRWEWQRARIFQTVEDLYTQSYVVPFLVPMLENAGAVVMMPRERDVQKNEVIVDNNSEYSGYAELDGSEAWQDSSVPGFHNAQSIYITGENPFQMGSARVISSIKKGTLSYAYWKPHIPEAGEYAVYVSYQSFPNSTQEAKYTVKHAGGETHFTVNQRMGGGTWIYLGTFLFAPGDEPGYEVSLSNLTSKNGDVITADAVKFGGGMGNIARKPATEGLVLNRPSSSNEPLQKIVLPIDPEPIISNYPRFTEGARYWLQWAGYSDTIYSPNKNTNDYNDDYMSRGKWVNVISGGSVKNPTERGLNIPVDLAMAFHTDAGTTLNDSIIGTLGIFTRFSNGSDKFPTGEPRFNGRYLTDLIQTQIVEDIKKLHEPIWQRRGIWDRTYSESRSPVVPTMLLELLSHQNFADMRYGLDPTFRFDVSRAIYKGMLKYLAQQSGLEYVVQPLPVKQFSALRSGQVVSLNWSGTEDKLEPTAKPEGYIVYTRVDGAGFDNGTVVTSNKFEFQIETGKIYSFKITAFNKGGESFPSEILSVYKSPQERGNVLIINAFNRVAPPHSFASSDTSIAGFFDNTDNGVAYLKDISFIGSQYEFRRSIPWMDDDSPGFGSSYANFETEVIAGNSFDYPFVHGKAFANNGYSFVSISSEAIVNGVDSISKYDIVDIIAGKQIKTIVGRTSNPYKYEVFPQHLRDFITKYSQTGGNILVSGAFIATDLWDSVKNDKDGQEFAKNTLKYQWRTNWASKTGEIKAVQSLYDFTGNFSFYTTPNSYSYSAEAPDGIEPFGTGAWTIFRYSDNNISAGVAYKGDYKTVSIGFPLETLKEESQLNNIIKQIVAFFETK
;
A
#
# COMPACT_ATOMS: atom_id res chain seq x y z
N MET A 1 -59.27 31.11 -20.25
CA MET A 1 -58.84 32.12 -21.24
C MET A 1 -57.31 32.09 -21.23
N LYS A 2 -56.58 31.26 -21.98
CA LYS A 2 -56.58 31.03 -23.44
C LYS A 2 -56.48 32.35 -24.22
N LYS A 3 -55.31 32.50 -24.85
CA LYS A 3 -54.95 33.38 -25.99
C LYS A 3 -54.80 34.87 -25.67
N ILE A 4 -53.62 35.38 -26.04
CA ILE A 4 -53.14 36.79 -26.12
C ILE A 4 -51.98 37.04 -25.13
N LEU A 5 -50.88 36.30 -25.26
CA LEU A 5 -49.56 36.71 -24.76
C LEU A 5 -48.42 35.95 -25.48
N SER A 6 -48.62 35.65 -26.77
CA SER A 6 -47.73 34.80 -27.58
C SER A 6 -47.25 35.48 -28.87
N LEU A 7 -47.24 36.83 -28.93
CA LEU A 7 -46.97 37.57 -30.16
C LEU A 7 -45.98 38.75 -30.00
N LEU A 8 -45.21 38.79 -28.91
CA LEU A 8 -44.17 39.82 -28.68
C LEU A 8 -42.77 39.26 -28.38
N LEU A 9 -42.53 37.97 -28.69
CA LEU A 9 -41.24 37.30 -28.46
C LEU A 9 -40.63 36.65 -29.71
N VAL A 10 -41.07 37.05 -30.92
CA VAL A 10 -40.62 36.47 -32.20
C VAL A 10 -39.95 37.51 -33.13
N SER A 11 -39.78 38.75 -32.69
CA SER A 11 -39.18 39.83 -33.52
C SER A 11 -37.79 40.32 -33.06
N PHE A 12 -37.06 39.52 -32.27
CA PHE A 12 -35.63 39.74 -31.96
C PHE A 12 -34.70 38.64 -32.50
N LEU A 13 -35.17 37.91 -33.52
CA LEU A 13 -34.48 36.76 -34.12
C LEU A 13 -33.97 37.02 -35.55
N LEU A 14 -33.90 38.28 -35.97
CA LEU A 14 -33.38 38.66 -37.28
C LEU A 14 -32.58 39.96 -37.15
N LEU A 15 -31.28 39.81 -36.87
CA LEU A 15 -30.17 40.69 -37.29
C LEU A 15 -28.90 40.25 -36.54
N PHE A 16 -28.22 39.23 -37.07
CA PHE A 16 -26.78 39.20 -37.38
C PHE A 16 -26.41 37.76 -37.77
N SER A 17 -26.28 37.55 -39.07
CA SER A 17 -25.59 36.42 -39.67
C SER A 17 -24.12 36.42 -39.22
N ALA A 18 -23.83 35.76 -38.10
CA ALA A 18 -22.48 35.51 -37.58
C ALA A 18 -22.00 34.06 -37.78
N GLU A 19 -22.90 33.14 -38.16
CA GLU A 19 -22.56 31.73 -38.32
C GLU A 19 -21.73 31.41 -39.58
N THR A 20 -21.72 32.28 -40.58
CA THR A 20 -20.93 32.07 -41.82
C THR A 20 -19.49 32.62 -41.76
N SER A 21 -19.17 33.50 -40.81
CA SER A 21 -17.82 34.08 -40.65
C SER A 21 -16.93 33.25 -39.72
N ALA A 22 -17.49 32.71 -38.63
CA ALA A 22 -16.73 31.95 -37.63
C ALA A 22 -16.15 30.62 -38.16
N GLN A 23 -16.84 30.01 -39.13
CA GLN A 23 -16.42 28.74 -39.74
C GLN A 23 -15.41 28.93 -40.89
N ALA A 24 -15.33 30.13 -41.48
CA ALA A 24 -14.34 30.45 -42.51
C ALA A 24 -12.94 30.71 -41.90
N LEU A 25 -12.89 31.34 -40.72
CA LEU A 25 -11.65 31.64 -39.98
C LEU A 25 -10.97 30.38 -39.41
N SER A 26 -11.72 29.32 -39.05
CA SER A 26 -11.13 28.12 -38.41
C SER A 26 -10.15 27.35 -39.32
N ASN A 27 -10.38 27.33 -40.64
CA ASN A 27 -9.47 26.69 -41.61
C ASN A 27 -8.15 27.45 -41.75
N GLU A 28 -8.17 28.78 -41.64
CA GLU A 28 -6.97 29.64 -41.73
C GLU A 28 -6.02 29.39 -40.55
N PHE A 29 -6.56 29.07 -39.37
CA PHE A 29 -5.79 28.77 -38.17
C PHE A 29 -5.43 27.29 -38.00
N ALA A 30 -5.84 26.40 -38.91
CA ALA A 30 -5.58 24.96 -38.80
C ALA A 30 -4.07 24.59 -38.67
N PRO A 31 -3.13 25.25 -39.39
CA PRO A 31 -1.69 24.99 -39.23
C PRO A 31 -1.15 25.26 -37.81
N ILE A 32 -1.82 26.14 -37.05
CA ILE A 32 -1.47 26.44 -35.66
C ILE A 32 -1.70 25.19 -34.79
N ALA A 33 -2.85 24.53 -34.96
CA ALA A 33 -3.19 23.32 -34.19
C ALA A 33 -2.18 22.18 -34.41
N ASP A 34 -1.77 21.93 -35.67
CA ASP A 34 -0.77 20.90 -35.98
C ASP A 34 0.61 21.25 -35.38
N SER A 35 0.98 22.54 -35.38
CA SER A 35 2.22 23.01 -34.77
C SER A 35 2.21 22.84 -33.24
N LEU A 36 1.11 23.20 -32.59
CA LEU A 36 0.93 22.99 -31.15
C LEU A 36 0.99 21.51 -30.78
N GLN A 37 0.33 20.64 -31.56
CA GLN A 37 0.42 19.19 -31.36
C GLN A 37 1.86 18.68 -31.41
N LYS A 38 2.64 19.11 -32.40
CA LYS A 38 4.04 18.69 -32.55
C LYS A 38 4.91 19.14 -31.37
N ILE A 39 4.72 20.37 -30.89
CA ILE A 39 5.53 20.94 -29.81
C ILE A 39 5.16 20.32 -28.46
N LEU A 40 3.86 20.18 -28.17
CA LEU A 40 3.37 19.69 -26.89
C LEU A 40 3.54 18.17 -26.71
N ARG A 41 3.67 17.40 -27.80
CA ARG A 41 3.97 15.94 -27.75
C ARG A 41 5.22 15.58 -26.93
N LYS A 42 6.16 16.52 -26.74
CA LYS A 42 7.34 16.31 -25.88
C LYS A 42 7.01 16.32 -24.39
N GLN A 43 5.85 16.85 -23.99
CA GLN A 43 5.43 17.02 -22.59
C GLN A 43 4.52 15.89 -22.13
N ALA A 44 3.63 15.43 -23.01
CA ALA A 44 2.75 14.29 -22.75
C ALA A 44 2.34 13.62 -24.07
N PHE A 45 2.07 12.33 -23.99
CA PHE A 45 1.40 11.54 -25.02
C PHE A 45 -0.11 11.66 -24.84
N ALA A 46 -0.70 12.69 -25.43
CA ALA A 46 -2.15 12.82 -25.54
C ALA A 46 -2.63 12.18 -26.85
N THR A 47 -3.59 11.25 -26.75
CA THR A 47 -4.17 10.56 -27.93
C THR A 47 -5.14 11.46 -28.71
N GLY A 48 -5.72 12.46 -28.05
CA GLY A 48 -6.58 13.45 -28.69
C GLY A 48 -5.82 14.34 -29.68
N ARG A 49 -6.45 14.63 -30.84
CA ARG A 49 -5.92 15.55 -31.85
C ARG A 49 -6.34 16.98 -31.53
N ILE A 50 -5.38 17.89 -31.36
CA ILE A 50 -5.61 19.34 -31.26
C ILE A 50 -6.17 19.84 -32.58
N ARG A 51 -7.28 20.57 -32.52
CA ARG A 51 -7.92 21.28 -33.63
C ARG A 51 -8.35 22.67 -33.18
N VAL A 52 -8.51 23.59 -34.13
CA VAL A 52 -9.22 24.85 -33.91
C VAL A 52 -10.71 24.58 -34.16
N ASP A 53 -11.52 24.74 -33.13
CA ASP A 53 -12.98 24.56 -33.22
C ASP A 53 -13.63 25.84 -33.76
N SER A 54 -13.19 27.01 -33.32
CA SER A 54 -13.62 28.32 -33.86
C SER A 54 -12.62 29.42 -33.52
N ALA A 55 -12.69 30.54 -34.24
CA ALA A 55 -11.96 31.76 -33.91
C ALA A 55 -12.91 32.97 -34.02
N ILE A 56 -12.88 33.84 -33.02
CA ILE A 56 -13.76 35.01 -32.93
C ILE A 56 -12.90 36.24 -32.76
N ALA A 57 -12.94 37.13 -33.76
CA ALA A 57 -12.35 38.45 -33.69
C ALA A 57 -13.43 39.47 -33.34
N TYR A 58 -13.20 40.28 -32.29
CA TYR A 58 -14.10 41.36 -31.92
C TYR A 58 -13.28 42.56 -31.41
N LYS A 59 -13.47 43.72 -32.04
CA LYS A 59 -12.64 44.92 -31.82
C LYS A 59 -11.15 44.59 -32.00
N ASN A 60 -10.35 44.70 -30.93
CA ASN A 60 -8.91 44.41 -30.92
C ASN A 60 -8.59 43.09 -30.21
N ASP A 61 -9.58 42.24 -29.93
CA ASP A 61 -9.38 40.96 -29.26
C ASP A 61 -9.63 39.81 -30.24
N LEU A 62 -8.75 38.82 -30.22
CA LEU A 62 -8.89 37.57 -30.97
C LEU A 62 -8.96 36.41 -29.98
N VAL A 63 -10.07 35.69 -29.97
CA VAL A 63 -10.25 34.48 -29.15
C VAL A 63 -10.22 33.26 -30.05
N ILE A 64 -9.26 32.36 -29.85
CA ILE A 64 -9.18 31.10 -30.59
C ILE A 64 -9.60 29.96 -29.65
N TYR A 65 -10.65 29.24 -30.05
CA TYR A 65 -11.17 28.08 -29.35
C TYR A 65 -10.56 26.81 -29.95
N PHE A 66 -9.85 26.07 -29.12
CA PHE A 66 -9.28 24.77 -29.46
C PHE A 66 -10.11 23.64 -28.88
N SER A 67 -10.04 22.50 -29.56
CA SER A 67 -10.57 21.23 -29.08
C SER A 67 -10.06 20.88 -27.69
N ASN A 68 -10.89 20.18 -26.90
CA ASN A 68 -10.55 19.75 -25.54
C ASN A 68 -9.24 18.97 -25.42
N SER A 69 -8.75 18.35 -26.51
CA SER A 69 -7.45 17.66 -26.56
C SER A 69 -6.27 18.56 -26.18
N LEU A 70 -6.36 19.89 -26.39
CA LEU A 70 -5.31 20.80 -25.92
C LEU A 70 -5.25 20.84 -24.39
N ALA A 71 -6.39 20.70 -23.69
CA ALA A 71 -6.45 20.73 -22.22
C ALA A 71 -5.90 19.46 -21.55
N GLU A 72 -5.64 18.39 -22.32
CA GLU A 72 -5.06 17.13 -21.84
C GLU A 72 -3.57 17.27 -21.47
N TYR A 73 -2.91 18.37 -21.88
CA TYR A 73 -1.51 18.65 -21.53
C TYR A 73 -1.39 19.37 -20.18
N PRO A 74 -0.33 19.12 -19.40
CA PRO A 74 -0.05 19.87 -18.18
C PRO A 74 0.48 21.26 -18.53
N PHE A 75 -0.20 22.32 -18.11
CA PHE A 75 0.24 23.69 -18.34
C PHE A 75 0.98 24.27 -17.13
N ARG A 76 2.05 25.00 -17.42
CA ARG A 76 2.91 25.77 -16.53
C ARG A 76 3.14 27.13 -17.19
N GLU A 77 3.68 28.10 -16.47
CA GLU A 77 3.85 29.44 -17.04
C GLU A 77 4.69 29.45 -18.32
N ASP A 78 5.74 28.63 -18.38
CA ASP A 78 6.68 28.63 -19.50
C ASP A 78 6.11 27.98 -20.76
N ASN A 79 5.42 26.84 -20.64
CA ASN A 79 4.81 26.23 -21.82
C ASN A 79 3.54 26.98 -22.27
N THR A 80 2.82 27.65 -21.37
CA THR A 80 1.74 28.57 -21.75
C THR A 80 2.28 29.75 -22.56
N LYS A 81 3.37 30.39 -22.11
CA LYS A 81 4.05 31.45 -22.89
C LYS A 81 4.50 30.96 -24.27
N LEU A 82 5.06 29.75 -24.34
CA LEU A 82 5.46 29.12 -25.60
C LEU A 82 4.28 28.91 -26.55
N VAL A 83 3.14 28.43 -26.05
CA VAL A 83 1.93 28.27 -26.87
C VAL A 83 1.48 29.62 -27.43
N TYR A 84 1.42 30.67 -26.59
CA TYR A 84 1.06 32.01 -27.05
C TYR A 84 2.05 32.57 -28.08
N SER A 85 3.36 32.36 -27.91
CA SER A 85 4.35 32.86 -28.86
C SER A 85 4.25 32.15 -30.21
N VAL A 86 4.05 30.83 -30.21
CA VAL A 86 3.84 30.03 -31.43
C VAL A 86 2.59 30.51 -32.15
N VAL A 87 1.45 30.62 -31.44
CA VAL A 87 0.20 31.09 -32.05
C VAL A 87 0.38 32.49 -32.63
N LYS A 88 0.94 33.44 -31.87
CA LYS A 88 1.20 34.82 -32.35
C LYS A 88 2.08 34.86 -33.58
N SER A 89 3.13 34.04 -33.65
CA SER A 89 4.05 33.99 -34.80
C SER A 89 3.40 33.47 -36.09
N MET A 90 2.27 32.79 -35.95
CA MET A 90 1.51 32.19 -37.05
C MET A 90 0.19 32.89 -37.31
N LEU A 91 -0.12 33.99 -36.61
CA LEU A 91 -1.32 34.77 -36.87
C LEU A 91 -1.22 35.46 -38.24
N PRO A 92 -2.30 35.50 -39.04
CA PRO A 92 -2.42 36.38 -40.19
C PRO A 92 -2.10 37.83 -39.82
N GLN A 93 -1.54 38.59 -40.77
CA GLN A 93 -1.07 39.95 -40.53
C GLN A 93 -2.18 40.87 -39.96
N GLU A 94 -3.42 40.68 -40.42
CA GLU A 94 -4.60 41.41 -39.94
C GLU A 94 -4.87 41.25 -38.44
N PHE A 95 -4.44 40.15 -37.81
CA PHE A 95 -4.62 39.87 -36.38
C PHE A 95 -3.34 40.09 -35.55
N SER A 96 -2.24 40.51 -36.17
CA SER A 96 -0.93 40.62 -35.50
C SER A 96 -0.91 41.60 -34.32
N SER A 97 -1.76 42.63 -34.33
CA SER A 97 -1.90 43.62 -33.25
C SER A 97 -3.01 43.29 -32.24
N PHE A 98 -3.72 42.18 -32.41
CA PHE A 98 -4.85 41.82 -31.56
C PHE A 98 -4.37 41.24 -30.21
N ASN A 99 -5.13 41.50 -29.15
CA ASN A 99 -4.96 40.78 -27.89
C ASN A 99 -5.47 39.36 -28.08
N LEU A 100 -4.55 38.40 -28.06
CA LEU A 100 -4.86 36.99 -28.24
C LEU A 100 -5.31 36.37 -26.91
N ARG A 101 -6.42 35.62 -26.95
CA ARG A 101 -6.86 34.69 -25.90
C ARG A 101 -7.02 33.29 -26.49
N ILE A 102 -6.43 32.30 -25.83
CA ILE A 102 -6.55 30.89 -26.22
C ILE A 102 -7.50 30.20 -25.24
N VAL A 103 -8.54 29.56 -25.77
CA VAL A 103 -9.55 28.86 -24.97
C VAL A 103 -9.58 27.39 -25.36
N THR A 104 -9.60 26.50 -24.38
CA THR A 104 -9.78 25.05 -24.58
C THR A 104 -10.54 24.47 -23.40
N ASN A 105 -11.39 23.47 -23.65
CA ASN A 105 -12.28 22.94 -22.62
C ASN A 105 -13.04 24.05 -21.87
N GLY A 106 -13.52 25.07 -22.59
CA GLY A 106 -14.27 26.20 -22.03
C GLY A 106 -13.52 27.12 -21.06
N LEU A 107 -12.19 27.03 -20.97
CA LEU A 107 -11.36 27.85 -20.07
C LEU A 107 -10.21 28.50 -20.83
N ALA A 108 -9.75 29.66 -20.35
CA ALA A 108 -8.52 30.24 -20.87
C ALA A 108 -7.32 29.33 -20.54
N LEU A 109 -6.31 29.35 -21.40
CA LEU A 109 -5.14 28.48 -21.27
C LEU A 109 -4.42 28.64 -19.91
N GLU A 110 -4.38 29.86 -19.38
CA GLU A 110 -3.79 30.19 -18.08
C GLU A 110 -4.54 29.56 -16.90
N GLU A 111 -5.85 29.34 -17.04
CA GLU A 111 -6.69 28.69 -16.03
C GLU A 111 -6.42 27.19 -15.95
N LEU A 112 -5.68 26.62 -16.91
CA LEU A 112 -5.21 25.23 -16.84
C LEU A 112 -3.94 25.07 -15.99
N ILE A 113 -3.31 26.16 -15.55
CA ILE A 113 -2.14 26.10 -14.66
C ILE A 113 -2.65 25.88 -13.23
N PRO A 114 -2.31 24.75 -12.57
CA PRO A 114 -2.73 24.56 -11.18
C PRO A 114 -2.27 25.71 -10.30
N PRO A 115 -3.09 26.20 -9.35
CA PRO A 115 -2.71 27.30 -8.47
C PRO A 115 -1.39 27.06 -7.72
N PHE A 116 -1.00 25.80 -7.49
CA PHE A 116 0.28 25.43 -6.88
C PHE A 116 1.50 25.82 -7.73
N TYR A 117 1.36 25.80 -9.06
CA TYR A 117 2.42 26.13 -10.02
C TYR A 117 2.25 27.52 -10.65
N ASN A 118 1.35 28.35 -10.13
CA ASN A 118 1.05 29.67 -10.66
C ASN A 118 1.63 30.74 -9.73
N SER A 119 2.68 31.43 -10.16
CA SER A 119 3.34 32.49 -9.37
C SER A 119 2.43 33.69 -9.10
N LYS A 120 1.36 33.84 -9.90
CA LYS A 120 0.35 34.89 -9.75
C LYS A 120 -0.86 34.44 -8.93
N ALA A 121 -0.86 33.22 -8.39
CA ALA A 121 -1.94 32.77 -7.52
C ALA A 121 -2.05 33.69 -6.28
N PRO A 122 -3.26 34.12 -5.90
CA PRO A 122 -3.42 35.05 -4.79
C PRO A 122 -2.98 34.40 -3.47
N VAL A 123 -2.05 35.05 -2.77
CA VAL A 123 -1.64 34.64 -1.43
C VAL A 123 -2.78 34.92 -0.44
N LYS A 124 -3.16 33.92 0.35
CA LYS A 124 -4.21 34.09 1.35
C LYS A 124 -3.76 35.04 2.47
N SER A 125 -4.67 35.92 2.91
CA SER A 125 -4.41 36.81 4.05
C SER A 125 -4.22 36.03 5.34
N ARG A 126 -3.49 36.60 6.33
CA ARG A 126 -3.32 35.99 7.66
C ARG A 126 -4.65 35.63 8.33
N ARG A 127 -5.70 36.44 8.14
CA ARG A 127 -7.05 36.16 8.65
C ARG A 127 -7.66 34.93 7.98
N ALA A 128 -7.51 34.79 6.66
CA ALA A 128 -7.99 33.62 5.92
C ALA A 128 -7.27 32.33 6.35
N LEU A 129 -5.95 32.39 6.55
CA LEU A 129 -5.16 31.26 7.05
C LEU A 129 -5.60 30.83 8.46
N ARG A 130 -5.77 31.79 9.38
CA ARG A 130 -6.28 31.50 10.74
C ARG A 130 -7.67 30.87 10.71
N ASN A 131 -8.54 31.34 9.83
CA ASN A 131 -9.88 30.78 9.68
C ASN A 131 -9.83 29.35 9.11
N ALA A 132 -9.00 29.10 8.10
CA ALA A 132 -8.82 27.76 7.52
C ALA A 132 -8.30 26.76 8.56
N GLN A 133 -7.31 27.17 9.37
CA GLN A 133 -6.79 26.36 10.47
C GLN A 133 -7.88 26.04 11.51
N LYS A 134 -8.64 27.05 11.95
CA LYS A 134 -9.74 26.86 12.91
C LYS A 134 -10.85 25.96 12.38
N GLU A 135 -11.18 26.08 11.09
CA GLU A 135 -12.16 25.23 10.44
C GLU A 135 -11.71 23.77 10.46
N LEU A 136 -10.44 23.50 10.15
CA LEU A 136 -9.85 22.17 10.18
C LEU A 136 -9.86 21.56 11.60
N GLU A 137 -9.49 22.36 12.61
CA GLU A 137 -9.53 21.94 14.03
C GLU A 137 -10.94 21.64 14.51
N ASN A 138 -11.93 22.44 14.10
CA ASN A 138 -13.34 22.26 14.50
C ASN A 138 -13.99 21.00 13.90
N ARG A 139 -13.53 20.56 12.72
CA ARG A 139 -14.01 19.30 12.10
C ARG A 139 -13.60 18.09 12.93
N GLY A 140 -12.33 18.08 13.38
CA GLY A 140 -11.72 16.97 14.10
C GLY A 140 -11.58 15.69 13.25
N ASN A 141 -10.91 14.68 13.80
CA ASN A 141 -10.83 13.36 13.17
C ASN A 141 -12.06 12.49 13.52
N LEU A 142 -12.40 11.56 12.62
CA LEU A 142 -13.36 10.48 12.92
C LEU A 142 -12.77 9.53 13.98
N VAL A 143 -11.49 9.17 13.82
CA VAL A 143 -10.70 8.37 14.76
C VAL A 143 -9.36 9.05 15.01
N LYS A 144 -8.97 9.16 16.27
CA LYS A 144 -7.65 9.64 16.69
C LYS A 144 -7.00 8.61 17.61
N ASN A 145 -5.83 8.10 17.25
CA ASN A 145 -4.97 7.37 18.18
C ASN A 145 -4.35 8.39 19.15
N SER A 146 -4.78 8.33 20.41
CA SER A 146 -4.35 9.23 21.48
C SER A 146 -3.08 8.74 22.19
N SER A 147 -2.63 7.51 21.92
CA SER A 147 -1.34 6.98 22.40
C SER A 147 -0.15 7.36 21.51
N LYS A 148 -0.36 7.94 20.32
CA LYS A 148 0.73 8.44 19.48
C LYS A 148 1.53 9.52 20.24
N PRO A 149 2.86 9.38 20.41
CA PRO A 149 3.64 10.27 21.27
C PRO A 149 4.07 11.59 20.60
N TYR A 150 3.55 11.90 19.41
CA TYR A 150 3.91 13.06 18.61
C TYR A 150 2.68 13.76 18.02
N ASN A 151 2.86 15.02 17.57
CA ASN A 151 1.79 15.81 16.97
C ASN A 151 2.11 16.14 15.50
N ILE A 152 1.08 16.10 14.66
CA ILE A 152 1.14 16.44 13.24
C ILE A 152 0.49 17.80 13.04
N SER A 153 1.23 18.75 12.47
CA SER A 153 0.80 20.16 12.31
C SER A 153 0.81 20.66 10.87
N ALA A 154 1.58 20.04 9.99
CA ALA A 154 1.70 20.39 8.56
C ALA A 154 1.52 19.19 7.62
N GLY A 155 0.97 18.09 8.14
CA GLY A 155 0.56 16.91 7.38
C GLY A 155 -0.92 16.95 6.96
N LEU A 156 -1.58 15.80 7.12
CA LEU A 156 -2.99 15.55 6.77
C LEU A 156 -3.92 15.43 8.00
N ASN A 157 -3.47 15.85 9.19
CA ASN A 157 -4.29 15.79 10.40
C ASN A 157 -5.66 16.49 10.24
N ASN A 158 -6.74 15.90 10.77
CA ASN A 158 -8.14 16.35 10.64
C ASN A 158 -8.70 16.32 9.20
N ARG A 159 -8.10 15.49 8.33
CA ARG A 159 -8.59 15.29 6.95
C ARG A 159 -9.06 13.87 6.75
N HIS A 160 -10.12 13.73 5.95
CA HIS A 160 -10.70 12.44 5.60
C HIS A 160 -10.53 12.19 4.11
N ILE A 161 -9.95 11.05 3.75
CA ILE A 161 -9.62 10.71 2.36
C ILE A 161 -10.27 9.38 2.02
N ALA A 162 -11.01 9.34 0.92
CA ALA A 162 -11.55 8.11 0.37
C ALA A 162 -10.60 7.58 -0.73
N VAL A 163 -10.08 6.36 -0.55
CA VAL A 163 -9.22 5.72 -1.56
C VAL A 163 -9.71 4.32 -1.82
N TRP A 164 -9.63 3.88 -3.06
CA TRP A 164 -9.85 2.49 -3.42
C TRP A 164 -8.91 2.05 -4.54
N GLN A 165 -8.47 0.81 -4.41
CA GLN A 165 -7.89 0.03 -5.50
C GLN A 165 -8.96 -0.29 -6.55
N SER A 166 -8.58 -0.97 -7.64
CA SER A 166 -9.46 -1.29 -8.76
C SER A 166 -10.59 -2.27 -8.38
N HIS A 167 -11.14 -2.96 -9.37
CA HIS A 167 -12.11 -4.05 -9.26
C HIS A 167 -11.66 -5.15 -8.31
N GLY A 168 -12.64 -5.97 -7.89
CA GLY A 168 -12.39 -7.15 -7.07
C GLY A 168 -13.18 -8.34 -7.62
N TYR A 169 -12.97 -9.50 -7.00
CA TYR A 169 -13.66 -10.74 -7.37
C TYR A 169 -15.18 -10.53 -7.31
N TYR A 170 -15.88 -10.83 -8.41
CA TYR A 170 -17.30 -10.55 -8.56
C TYR A 170 -18.06 -11.73 -9.16
N TYR A 171 -19.37 -11.75 -8.96
CA TYR A 171 -20.24 -12.79 -9.48
C TYR A 171 -20.78 -12.42 -10.87
N GLU A 172 -20.36 -13.14 -11.91
CA GLU A 172 -20.88 -12.96 -13.27
C GLU A 172 -22.16 -13.77 -13.48
N GLN A 173 -23.28 -13.06 -13.48
CA GLN A 173 -24.61 -13.66 -13.43
C GLN A 173 -24.93 -14.52 -14.66
N LYS A 174 -24.44 -14.20 -15.86
CA LYS A 174 -24.72 -15.03 -17.04
C LYS A 174 -23.95 -16.35 -17.00
N LEU A 175 -22.73 -16.33 -16.48
CA LEU A 175 -21.85 -17.50 -16.38
C LEU A 175 -22.10 -18.32 -15.11
N LEU A 176 -22.93 -17.82 -14.19
CA LEU A 176 -23.26 -18.46 -12.91
C LEU A 176 -22.03 -18.77 -12.06
N ARG A 177 -21.00 -17.93 -12.14
CA ARG A 177 -19.73 -18.13 -11.43
C ARG A 177 -19.19 -16.82 -10.87
N TRP A 178 -18.31 -16.95 -9.89
CA TRP A 178 -17.43 -15.86 -9.50
C TRP A 178 -16.20 -15.81 -10.41
N GLU A 179 -15.74 -14.61 -10.74
CA GLU A 179 -14.57 -14.38 -11.60
C GLU A 179 -13.89 -13.03 -11.30
N TRP A 180 -12.69 -12.85 -11.84
CA TRP A 180 -11.98 -11.58 -11.84
C TRP A 180 -12.42 -10.69 -13.00
N GLN A 181 -12.23 -9.38 -12.85
CA GLN A 181 -12.45 -8.45 -13.95
C GLN A 181 -11.41 -8.61 -15.06
N ARG A 182 -10.15 -8.85 -14.68
CA ARG A 182 -9.03 -9.00 -15.61
C ARG A 182 -8.45 -10.40 -15.58
N ALA A 183 -7.77 -10.77 -16.66
CA ALA A 183 -7.05 -12.02 -16.73
C ALA A 183 -5.87 -12.14 -15.77
N ARG A 184 -5.54 -13.42 -15.55
CA ARG A 184 -4.37 -13.93 -14.83
C ARG A 184 -3.13 -13.84 -15.71
N ILE A 185 -2.40 -12.73 -15.60
CA ILE A 185 -1.26 -12.42 -16.46
C ILE A 185 -0.07 -11.96 -15.62
N PHE A 186 1.14 -12.39 -15.99
CA PHE A 186 2.39 -12.02 -15.32
C PHE A 186 2.37 -12.25 -13.80
N GLN A 187 1.87 -13.42 -13.40
CA GLN A 187 1.81 -13.89 -12.01
C GLN A 187 0.88 -13.10 -11.09
N THR A 188 0.04 -12.23 -11.66
CA THR A 188 -0.94 -11.43 -10.91
C THR A 188 -2.25 -11.26 -11.67
N VAL A 189 -3.19 -10.57 -11.04
CA VAL A 189 -4.43 -10.09 -11.65
C VAL A 189 -4.64 -8.64 -11.18
N GLU A 190 -5.13 -7.77 -12.06
CA GLU A 190 -5.23 -6.33 -11.81
C GLU A 190 -6.01 -5.99 -10.52
N ASP A 191 -7.07 -6.76 -10.28
CA ASP A 191 -7.99 -6.67 -9.16
C ASP A 191 -7.32 -6.81 -7.78
N LEU A 192 -6.23 -7.58 -7.69
CA LEU A 192 -5.37 -7.73 -6.51
C LEU A 192 -4.10 -6.87 -6.61
N TYR A 193 -3.55 -6.75 -7.81
CA TYR A 193 -2.31 -6.03 -8.09
C TYR A 193 -2.36 -4.57 -7.61
N THR A 194 -3.44 -3.84 -7.89
CA THR A 194 -3.57 -2.44 -7.45
C THR A 194 -3.65 -2.32 -5.92
N GLN A 195 -4.18 -3.34 -5.23
CA GLN A 195 -4.22 -3.40 -3.77
C GLN A 195 -2.81 -3.45 -3.15
N SER A 196 -1.84 -4.05 -3.84
CA SER A 196 -0.44 -4.11 -3.40
C SER A 196 0.28 -2.74 -3.34
N TYR A 197 -0.28 -1.70 -3.96
CA TYR A 197 0.15 -0.31 -3.79
C TYR A 197 -0.60 0.38 -2.66
N VAL A 198 -1.93 0.17 -2.64
CA VAL A 198 -2.84 0.94 -1.80
C VAL A 198 -2.72 0.51 -0.34
N VAL A 199 -2.88 -0.78 -0.04
CA VAL A 199 -2.99 -1.28 1.34
C VAL A 199 -1.63 -1.29 2.06
N PRO A 200 -0.52 -1.79 1.48
CA PRO A 200 0.76 -1.84 2.20
C PRO A 200 1.50 -0.50 2.26
N PHE A 201 1.25 0.41 1.33
CA PHE A 201 2.04 1.64 1.18
C PHE A 201 1.23 2.92 1.28
N LEU A 202 0.29 3.16 0.35
CA LEU A 202 -0.39 4.47 0.27
C LEU A 202 -1.23 4.76 1.52
N VAL A 203 -2.03 3.79 1.97
CA VAL A 203 -2.89 3.96 3.15
C VAL A 203 -2.04 4.26 4.40
N PRO A 204 -1.01 3.47 4.75
CA PRO A 204 -0.12 3.81 5.87
C PRO A 204 0.55 5.18 5.74
N MET A 205 0.97 5.61 4.54
CA MET A 205 1.54 6.96 4.36
C MET A 205 0.54 8.08 4.68
N LEU A 206 -0.72 7.92 4.25
CA LEU A 206 -1.76 8.90 4.53
C LEU A 206 -2.12 8.94 6.03
N GLU A 207 -2.22 7.77 6.67
CA GLU A 207 -2.52 7.63 8.11
C GLU A 207 -1.36 8.11 9.00
N ASN A 208 -0.11 7.85 8.61
CA ASN A 208 1.09 8.37 9.29
C ASN A 208 1.25 9.88 9.13
N ALA A 209 0.71 10.45 8.05
CA ALA A 209 0.54 11.89 7.89
C ALA A 209 -0.70 12.44 8.62
N GLY A 210 -1.50 11.61 9.29
CA GLY A 210 -2.60 12.02 10.15
C GLY A 210 -3.99 12.04 9.50
N ALA A 211 -4.12 11.58 8.25
CA ALA A 211 -5.43 11.43 7.63
C ALA A 211 -6.22 10.28 8.26
N VAL A 212 -7.55 10.37 8.23
CA VAL A 212 -8.42 9.19 8.34
C VAL A 212 -8.71 8.70 6.93
N VAL A 213 -8.30 7.47 6.62
CA VAL A 213 -8.49 6.87 5.30
C VAL A 213 -9.67 5.90 5.31
N MET A 214 -10.59 6.09 4.37
CA MET A 214 -11.79 5.27 4.20
C MET A 214 -11.69 4.46 2.92
N MET A 215 -12.09 3.19 2.95
CA MET A 215 -12.07 2.28 1.80
C MET A 215 -13.43 1.57 1.62
N PRO A 216 -13.92 1.41 0.38
CA PRO A 216 -15.15 0.68 0.06
C PRO A 216 -14.91 -0.83 -0.16
N ARG A 217 -13.73 -1.36 0.20
CA ARG A 217 -13.36 -2.78 0.20
C ARG A 217 -12.69 -3.10 1.54
N GLU A 218 -12.76 -4.36 1.98
CA GLU A 218 -12.04 -4.81 3.18
C GLU A 218 -10.52 -4.64 2.97
N ARG A 219 -9.84 -4.07 3.97
CA ARG A 219 -8.40 -3.78 3.93
C ARG A 219 -7.57 -4.80 4.70
N ASP A 220 -8.18 -5.56 5.61
CA ASP A 220 -7.50 -6.57 6.40
C ASP A 220 -7.43 -7.91 5.66
N VAL A 221 -6.24 -8.48 5.64
CA VAL A 221 -5.92 -9.70 4.91
C VAL A 221 -5.98 -10.94 5.81
N GLN A 222 -6.23 -10.74 7.11
CA GLN A 222 -6.49 -11.79 8.07
C GLN A 222 -7.77 -12.55 7.69
N LYS A 223 -7.63 -13.85 7.41
CA LYS A 223 -8.74 -14.71 6.97
C LYS A 223 -9.70 -15.07 8.11
N ASN A 224 -9.21 -15.00 9.36
CA ASN A 224 -10.05 -15.17 10.54
C ASN A 224 -10.86 -13.89 10.82
N GLU A 225 -12.09 -14.05 11.27
CA GLU A 225 -12.94 -12.97 11.75
C GLU A 225 -13.56 -13.36 13.08
N VAL A 226 -13.44 -12.46 14.06
CA VAL A 226 -14.08 -12.59 15.37
C VAL A 226 -14.96 -11.37 15.58
N ILE A 227 -16.25 -11.59 15.87
CA ILE A 227 -17.21 -10.54 16.16
C ILE A 227 -17.65 -10.69 17.61
N VAL A 228 -17.49 -9.62 18.38
CA VAL A 228 -18.00 -9.52 19.75
C VAL A 228 -19.15 -8.52 19.73
N ASP A 229 -20.32 -8.93 20.22
CA ASP A 229 -21.58 -8.23 19.99
C ASP A 229 -22.55 -8.46 21.17
N ASN A 230 -23.32 -7.43 21.54
CA ASN A 230 -24.26 -7.50 22.66
C ASN A 230 -25.49 -8.37 22.39
N ASN A 231 -25.81 -8.63 21.12
CA ASN A 231 -26.93 -9.51 20.76
C ASN A 231 -26.55 -10.99 20.70
N SER A 232 -25.26 -11.33 20.88
CA SER A 232 -24.76 -12.69 20.79
C SER A 232 -24.34 -13.22 22.17
N GLU A 233 -25.09 -14.18 22.71
CA GLU A 233 -24.76 -14.82 24.00
C GLU A 233 -23.37 -15.48 23.91
N TYR A 234 -22.54 -15.30 24.93
CA TYR A 234 -21.15 -15.80 24.99
C TYR A 234 -20.18 -15.25 23.93
N SER A 235 -20.50 -14.13 23.27
CA SER A 235 -19.57 -13.48 22.32
C SER A 235 -18.34 -12.86 22.99
N GLY A 236 -18.40 -12.61 24.29
CA GLY A 236 -17.39 -11.85 25.05
C GLY A 236 -17.79 -10.40 25.36
N TYR A 237 -19.03 -9.99 25.05
CA TYR A 237 -19.56 -8.68 25.41
C TYR A 237 -19.96 -8.59 26.89
N ALA A 238 -19.67 -7.47 27.55
CA ALA A 238 -20.12 -7.17 28.92
C ALA A 238 -20.27 -5.67 29.19
N GLU A 239 -21.17 -5.30 30.09
CA GLU A 239 -21.38 -3.93 30.57
C GLU A 239 -21.09 -3.82 32.07
N LEU A 240 -20.53 -2.69 32.48
CA LEU A 240 -20.39 -2.32 33.88
C LEU A 240 -21.00 -0.93 34.09
N ASP A 241 -22.06 -0.86 34.89
CA ASP A 241 -22.72 0.40 35.22
C ASP A 241 -22.05 1.09 36.41
N GLY A 242 -21.74 2.37 36.23
CA GLY A 242 -21.27 3.28 37.27
C GLY A 242 -22.37 4.24 37.70
N SER A 243 -22.13 5.54 37.55
CA SER A 243 -23.11 6.59 37.89
C SER A 243 -24.27 6.69 36.89
N GLU A 244 -24.09 6.21 35.67
CA GLU A 244 -25.11 6.13 34.63
C GLU A 244 -25.21 4.67 34.15
N ALA A 245 -26.37 4.25 33.65
CA ALA A 245 -26.58 2.87 33.20
C ALA A 245 -26.77 2.77 31.68
N TRP A 246 -26.23 1.72 31.08
CA TRP A 246 -26.43 1.41 29.66
C TRP A 246 -27.88 0.99 29.39
N GLN A 247 -28.42 1.44 28.26
CA GLN A 247 -29.79 1.15 27.83
C GLN A 247 -29.80 0.79 26.35
N ASP A 248 -30.87 0.12 25.90
CA ASP A 248 -31.06 -0.10 24.47
C ASP A 248 -31.30 1.22 23.73
N SER A 249 -30.63 1.36 22.60
CA SER A 249 -30.83 2.46 21.67
C SER A 249 -32.20 2.32 20.97
N SER A 250 -32.79 3.47 20.58
CA SER A 250 -34.02 3.50 19.77
C SER A 250 -33.80 3.19 18.29
N VAL A 251 -32.54 3.08 17.86
CA VAL A 251 -32.11 2.74 16.50
C VAL A 251 -31.50 1.33 16.51
N PRO A 252 -31.81 0.47 15.51
CA PRO A 252 -31.19 -0.85 15.38
C PRO A 252 -29.66 -0.80 15.34
N GLY A 253 -29.03 -1.86 15.83
CA GLY A 253 -27.59 -2.08 15.81
C GLY A 253 -27.18 -3.21 14.88
N PHE A 254 -25.89 -3.53 14.89
CA PHE A 254 -25.34 -4.69 14.22
C PHE A 254 -25.78 -5.98 14.91
N HIS A 255 -26.07 -7.02 14.14
CA HIS A 255 -26.07 -8.39 14.64
C HIS A 255 -25.71 -9.35 13.50
N ASN A 256 -24.76 -10.25 13.75
CA ASN A 256 -24.39 -11.29 12.78
C ASN A 256 -25.33 -12.50 12.90
N ALA A 257 -26.61 -12.31 12.54
CA ALA A 257 -27.64 -13.33 12.71
C ALA A 257 -27.47 -14.55 11.79
N GLN A 258 -26.72 -14.41 10.70
CA GLN A 258 -26.62 -15.39 9.63
C GLN A 258 -25.16 -15.65 9.24
N SER A 259 -24.84 -16.88 8.84
CA SER A 259 -23.51 -17.21 8.29
C SER A 259 -23.34 -16.75 6.84
N ILE A 260 -24.44 -16.51 6.11
CA ILE A 260 -24.47 -16.10 4.71
C ILE A 260 -25.58 -15.05 4.55
N TYR A 261 -25.34 -14.02 3.73
CA TYR A 261 -26.29 -12.96 3.42
C TYR A 261 -26.57 -12.90 1.92
N ILE A 262 -27.81 -12.58 1.55
CA ILE A 262 -28.22 -12.32 0.17
C ILE A 262 -28.64 -10.86 -0.02
N THR A 263 -28.81 -10.44 -1.27
CA THR A 263 -29.18 -9.04 -1.62
C THR A 263 -30.33 -8.51 -0.75
N GLY A 264 -30.17 -7.28 -0.25
CA GLY A 264 -31.17 -6.57 0.54
C GLY A 264 -31.05 -6.81 2.05
N GLU A 265 -30.37 -7.88 2.47
CA GLU A 265 -30.12 -8.13 3.88
C GLU A 265 -29.00 -7.24 4.41
N ASN A 266 -29.28 -6.57 5.54
CA ASN A 266 -28.38 -5.62 6.17
C ASN A 266 -28.16 -6.00 7.65
N PRO A 267 -26.97 -6.46 8.04
CA PRO A 267 -26.72 -6.88 9.42
C PRO A 267 -26.80 -5.74 10.44
N PHE A 268 -26.63 -4.47 10.01
CA PHE A 268 -26.80 -3.28 10.86
C PHE A 268 -28.26 -2.90 11.10
N GLN A 269 -29.21 -3.72 10.65
CA GLN A 269 -30.65 -3.56 10.92
C GLN A 269 -31.23 -4.79 11.65
N MET A 270 -30.37 -5.73 12.08
CA MET A 270 -30.79 -7.01 12.68
C MET A 270 -30.57 -7.07 14.20
N GLY A 271 -29.82 -6.13 14.78
CA GLY A 271 -29.48 -6.11 16.20
C GLY A 271 -29.99 -4.89 16.97
N SER A 272 -29.45 -4.70 18.17
CA SER A 272 -29.66 -3.52 19.01
C SER A 272 -28.32 -2.89 19.38
N ALA A 273 -28.26 -1.56 19.37
CA ALA A 273 -27.13 -0.82 19.92
C ALA A 273 -27.41 -0.42 21.37
N ARG A 274 -26.37 0.01 22.08
CA ARG A 274 -26.41 0.44 23.48
C ARG A 274 -26.12 1.93 23.59
N VAL A 275 -26.77 2.62 24.50
CA VAL A 275 -26.67 4.08 24.69
C VAL A 275 -26.52 4.44 26.17
N ILE A 276 -25.72 5.48 26.43
CA ILE A 276 -25.50 6.01 27.79
C ILE A 276 -25.22 7.51 27.77
N SER A 277 -25.51 8.18 28.89
CA SER A 277 -25.12 9.58 29.13
C SER A 277 -23.64 9.67 29.55
N SER A 278 -22.92 10.65 29.00
CA SER A 278 -21.54 10.92 29.38
C SER A 278 -21.43 11.56 30.76
N ILE A 279 -20.33 11.27 31.45
CA ILE A 279 -19.96 11.95 32.68
C ILE A 279 -18.56 12.53 32.60
N LYS A 280 -18.32 13.60 33.36
CA LYS A 280 -17.00 14.23 33.54
C LYS A 280 -16.30 13.76 34.83
N LYS A 281 -17.08 13.40 35.84
CA LYS A 281 -16.66 12.95 37.18
C LYS A 281 -17.70 12.00 37.74
N GLY A 282 -17.28 11.04 38.57
CA GLY A 282 -18.15 10.01 39.15
C GLY A 282 -17.56 8.62 38.92
N THR A 283 -18.36 7.59 39.19
CA THR A 283 -18.00 6.20 38.87
C THR A 283 -18.25 5.96 37.39
N LEU A 284 -17.22 5.57 36.65
CA LEU A 284 -17.30 5.33 35.21
C LEU A 284 -18.11 4.07 34.89
N SER A 285 -18.89 4.16 33.82
CA SER A 285 -19.54 3.02 33.19
C SER A 285 -18.73 2.58 31.98
N TYR A 286 -18.75 1.27 31.68
CA TYR A 286 -17.96 0.66 30.61
C TYR A 286 -18.77 -0.33 29.78
N ALA A 287 -18.42 -0.45 28.51
CA ALA A 287 -18.71 -1.59 27.66
C ALA A 287 -17.39 -2.29 27.30
N TYR A 288 -17.36 -3.62 27.33
CA TYR A 288 -16.20 -4.46 27.07
C TYR A 288 -16.50 -5.48 25.98
N TRP A 289 -15.54 -5.68 25.08
CA TRP A 289 -15.55 -6.69 24.03
C TRP A 289 -14.29 -7.55 24.13
N LYS A 290 -14.42 -8.79 24.57
CA LYS A 290 -13.32 -9.74 24.79
C LYS A 290 -13.31 -10.81 23.69
N PRO A 291 -12.41 -10.74 22.70
CA PRO A 291 -12.38 -11.71 21.62
C PRO A 291 -11.74 -13.02 22.03
N HIS A 292 -12.27 -14.14 21.52
CA HIS A 292 -11.55 -15.41 21.47
C HIS A 292 -10.77 -15.51 20.16
N ILE A 293 -9.44 -15.36 20.21
CA ILE A 293 -8.61 -15.29 19.00
C ILE A 293 -8.24 -16.71 18.53
N PRO A 294 -8.60 -17.14 17.31
CA PRO A 294 -8.38 -18.52 16.88
C PRO A 294 -6.90 -18.84 16.58
N GLU A 295 -6.12 -17.86 16.13
CA GLU A 295 -4.71 -18.03 15.75
C GLU A 295 -3.92 -16.77 16.08
N ALA A 296 -2.64 -16.91 16.43
CA ALA A 296 -1.76 -15.76 16.58
C ALA A 296 -1.65 -14.98 15.25
N GLY A 297 -1.76 -13.66 15.31
CA GLY A 297 -1.61 -12.85 14.11
C GLY A 297 -1.97 -11.38 14.30
N GLU A 298 -1.79 -10.63 13.23
CA GLU A 298 -2.29 -9.27 13.13
C GLU A 298 -3.78 -9.28 12.76
N TYR A 299 -4.59 -8.57 13.54
CA TYR A 299 -6.03 -8.40 13.29
C TYR A 299 -6.35 -6.90 13.26
N ALA A 300 -7.02 -6.45 12.20
CA ALA A 300 -7.66 -5.14 12.20
C ALA A 300 -8.81 -5.13 13.20
N VAL A 301 -8.90 -4.06 13.99
CA VAL A 301 -9.96 -3.84 14.98
C VAL A 301 -10.88 -2.74 14.45
N TYR A 302 -12.15 -3.10 14.27
CA TYR A 302 -13.22 -2.18 13.88
C TYR A 302 -14.25 -2.09 15.00
N VAL A 303 -14.80 -0.89 15.21
CA VAL A 303 -15.92 -0.65 16.12
C VAL A 303 -17.14 -0.19 15.35
N SER A 304 -18.32 -0.53 15.83
CA SER A 304 -19.61 0.03 15.39
C SER A 304 -20.25 0.82 16.53
N TYR A 305 -21.09 1.79 16.16
CA TYR A 305 -21.89 2.60 17.07
C TYR A 305 -23.00 3.34 16.29
N GLN A 306 -23.91 4.01 16.99
CA GLN A 306 -24.97 4.84 16.39
C GLN A 306 -24.72 6.34 16.61
N SER A 307 -25.04 7.18 15.61
CA SER A 307 -24.90 8.64 15.72
C SER A 307 -26.25 9.30 16.02
N PHE A 308 -26.29 10.08 17.10
CA PHE A 308 -27.43 10.89 17.54
C PHE A 308 -27.10 12.40 17.50
N PRO A 309 -28.09 13.31 17.50
CA PRO A 309 -27.83 14.75 17.48
C PRO A 309 -26.91 15.28 18.59
N ASN A 310 -26.97 14.66 19.78
CA ASN A 310 -26.14 15.01 20.94
C ASN A 310 -24.98 14.03 21.17
N SER A 311 -24.59 13.24 20.17
CA SER A 311 -23.44 12.34 20.30
C SER A 311 -22.16 13.09 20.64
N THR A 312 -21.30 12.44 21.43
CA THR A 312 -19.99 12.99 21.77
C THR A 312 -19.06 13.03 20.54
N GLN A 313 -18.09 13.94 20.58
CA GLN A 313 -16.98 13.97 19.61
C GLN A 313 -15.75 13.22 20.14
N GLU A 314 -15.80 12.71 21.38
CA GLU A 314 -14.63 12.21 22.09
C GLU A 314 -14.87 10.89 22.82
N ALA A 315 -15.59 9.95 22.21
CA ALA A 315 -15.79 8.62 22.77
C ALA A 315 -14.43 7.92 22.96
N LYS A 316 -14.15 7.45 24.18
CA LYS A 316 -12.83 6.93 24.58
C LYS A 316 -12.78 5.42 24.54
N TYR A 317 -12.10 4.87 23.55
CA TYR A 317 -11.85 3.45 23.41
C TYR A 317 -10.43 3.08 23.86
N THR A 318 -10.26 1.91 24.44
CA THR A 318 -8.95 1.29 24.71
C THR A 318 -8.91 -0.07 24.02
N VAL A 319 -7.84 -0.34 23.26
CA VAL A 319 -7.55 -1.66 22.69
C VAL A 319 -6.39 -2.26 23.47
N LYS A 320 -6.62 -3.36 24.19
CA LYS A 320 -5.58 -4.15 24.85
C LYS A 320 -5.15 -5.28 23.92
N HIS A 321 -3.89 -5.26 23.52
CA HIS A 321 -3.29 -6.18 22.54
C HIS A 321 -1.93 -6.68 23.05
N ALA A 322 -1.22 -7.51 22.26
CA ALA A 322 0.05 -8.11 22.68
C ALA A 322 1.16 -7.08 22.99
N GLY A 323 1.02 -5.82 22.56
CA GLY A 323 1.99 -4.74 22.78
C GLY A 323 1.65 -3.82 23.97
N GLY A 324 0.57 -4.08 24.68
CA GLY A 324 0.05 -3.22 25.76
C GLY A 324 -1.32 -2.66 25.41
N GLU A 325 -1.55 -1.39 25.74
CA GLU A 325 -2.83 -0.71 25.53
C GLU A 325 -2.67 0.47 24.58
N THR A 326 -3.55 0.58 23.58
CA THR A 326 -3.63 1.73 22.69
C THR A 326 -4.97 2.44 22.91
N HIS A 327 -4.92 3.74 23.18
CA HIS A 327 -6.11 4.55 23.46
C HIS A 327 -6.54 5.34 22.22
N PHE A 328 -7.85 5.38 21.99
CA PHE A 328 -8.47 6.05 20.86
C PHE A 328 -9.54 7.03 21.32
N THR A 329 -9.72 8.06 20.52
CA THR A 329 -10.83 8.99 20.61
C THR A 329 -11.61 8.94 19.31
N VAL A 330 -12.91 8.63 19.37
CA VAL A 330 -13.79 8.47 18.22
C VAL A 330 -14.89 9.53 18.25
N ASN A 331 -15.11 10.20 17.12
CA ASN A 331 -16.14 11.21 16.97
C ASN A 331 -17.47 10.58 16.54
N GLN A 332 -18.32 10.25 17.52
CA GLN A 332 -19.60 9.56 17.28
C GLN A 332 -20.69 10.44 16.67
N ARG A 333 -20.41 11.71 16.34
CA ARG A 333 -21.33 12.56 15.55
C ARG A 333 -21.33 12.22 14.05
N MET A 334 -20.38 11.39 13.63
CA MET A 334 -20.21 10.96 12.25
C MET A 334 -19.95 9.45 12.23
N GLY A 335 -20.13 8.79 11.08
CA GLY A 335 -19.74 7.38 10.89
C GLY A 335 -20.57 6.33 11.63
N GLY A 336 -21.73 6.67 12.20
CA GLY A 336 -22.60 5.68 12.85
C GLY A 336 -23.26 4.69 11.86
N GLY A 337 -23.52 3.47 12.33
CA GLY A 337 -24.20 2.41 11.57
C GLY A 337 -23.34 1.69 10.53
N THR A 338 -22.02 1.67 10.72
CA THR A 338 -21.07 0.96 9.86
C THR A 338 -19.78 0.62 10.63
N TRP A 339 -18.85 -0.10 10.01
CA TRP A 339 -17.56 -0.43 10.62
C TRP A 339 -16.56 0.74 10.57
N ILE A 340 -16.04 1.13 11.74
CA ILE A 340 -15.01 2.17 11.89
C ILE A 340 -13.68 1.55 12.35
N TYR A 341 -12.66 1.65 11.51
CA TYR A 341 -11.31 1.10 11.76
C TYR A 341 -10.57 1.89 12.83
N LEU A 342 -10.02 1.20 13.85
CA LEU A 342 -9.16 1.79 14.87
C LEU A 342 -7.67 1.57 14.58
N GLY A 343 -7.30 0.38 14.13
CA GLY A 343 -5.90 -0.01 13.94
C GLY A 343 -5.77 -1.53 13.74
N THR A 344 -4.57 -1.97 13.41
CA THR A 344 -4.21 -3.40 13.32
C THR A 344 -3.22 -3.72 14.43
N PHE A 345 -3.49 -4.80 15.17
CA PHE A 345 -2.69 -5.18 16.33
C PHE A 345 -2.38 -6.67 16.34
N LEU A 346 -1.26 -7.02 16.94
CA LEU A 346 -0.88 -8.41 17.19
C LEU A 346 -1.68 -8.96 18.39
N PHE A 347 -2.28 -10.13 18.20
CA PHE A 347 -2.92 -10.91 19.25
C PHE A 347 -2.31 -12.32 19.29
N ALA A 348 -2.18 -12.86 20.51
CA ALA A 348 -1.94 -14.29 20.75
C ALA A 348 -3.28 -15.07 20.68
N PRO A 349 -3.26 -16.38 20.42
CA PRO A 349 -4.48 -17.19 20.35
C PRO A 349 -5.09 -17.43 21.74
N GLY A 350 -6.41 -17.68 21.76
CA GLY A 350 -7.20 -17.96 22.95
C GLY A 350 -7.72 -16.71 23.67
N ASP A 351 -8.13 -16.90 24.92
CA ASP A 351 -8.70 -15.85 25.78
C ASP A 351 -7.65 -15.19 26.70
N GLU A 352 -6.52 -15.86 26.95
CA GLU A 352 -5.40 -15.34 27.74
C GLU A 352 -4.42 -14.59 26.81
N PRO A 353 -3.95 -13.38 27.18
CA PRO A 353 -3.90 -12.75 28.50
C PRO A 353 -5.06 -11.77 28.80
N GLY A 354 -6.27 -12.05 28.31
CA GLY A 354 -7.45 -11.21 28.49
C GLY A 354 -7.40 -9.96 27.62
N TYR A 355 -7.18 -10.13 26.32
CA TYR A 355 -7.29 -9.03 25.34
C TYR A 355 -8.72 -8.50 25.31
N GLU A 356 -8.87 -7.20 25.08
CA GLU A 356 -10.18 -6.56 25.05
C GLU A 356 -10.17 -5.24 24.28
N VAL A 357 -11.35 -4.85 23.80
CA VAL A 357 -11.68 -3.46 23.52
C VAL A 357 -12.61 -2.98 24.61
N SER A 358 -12.39 -1.78 25.15
CA SER A 358 -13.29 -1.18 26.13
C SER A 358 -13.66 0.25 25.75
N LEU A 359 -14.89 0.65 26.08
CA LEU A 359 -15.42 2.00 25.89
C LEU A 359 -15.93 2.53 27.23
N SER A 360 -15.42 3.69 27.66
CA SER A 360 -15.91 4.38 28.86
C SER A 360 -16.93 5.47 28.54
N ASN A 361 -17.81 5.80 29.49
CA ASN A 361 -18.70 6.96 29.38
C ASN A 361 -18.05 8.31 29.76
N LEU A 362 -16.71 8.38 29.83
CA LEU A 362 -15.96 9.57 30.24
C LEU A 362 -15.75 10.55 29.07
N THR A 363 -16.22 11.78 29.21
CA THR A 363 -15.91 12.89 28.27
C THR A 363 -15.56 14.17 29.01
N SER A 364 -15.26 15.26 28.29
CA SER A 364 -15.02 16.57 28.90
C SER A 364 -16.29 17.25 29.43
N LYS A 365 -17.48 16.68 29.15
CA LYS A 365 -18.81 17.23 29.44
C LYS A 365 -19.76 16.18 30.05
N ASN A 366 -20.78 16.64 30.77
CA ASN A 366 -21.87 15.78 31.22
C ASN A 366 -23.00 15.80 30.19
N GLY A 367 -23.65 14.65 29.99
CA GLY A 367 -24.88 14.54 29.22
C GLY A 367 -24.72 14.53 27.69
N ASP A 368 -23.50 14.40 27.16
CA ASP A 368 -23.34 13.98 25.76
C ASP A 368 -23.80 12.52 25.62
N VAL A 369 -24.26 12.13 24.44
CA VAL A 369 -24.67 10.74 24.16
C VAL A 369 -23.45 9.93 23.72
N ILE A 370 -23.26 8.77 24.32
CA ILE A 370 -22.27 7.77 23.91
C ILE A 370 -23.00 6.49 23.52
N THR A 371 -22.56 5.87 22.44
CA THR A 371 -23.16 4.63 21.92
C THR A 371 -22.13 3.53 21.76
N ALA A 372 -22.58 2.28 21.90
CA ALA A 372 -21.82 1.06 21.74
C ALA A 372 -22.64 0.06 20.91
N ASP A 373 -21.98 -0.84 20.18
CA ASP A 373 -22.62 -1.87 19.34
C ASP A 373 -21.67 -3.08 19.29
N ALA A 374 -21.17 -3.46 18.11
CA ALA A 374 -20.23 -4.57 17.94
C ALA A 374 -18.76 -4.14 17.72
N VAL A 375 -17.85 -5.07 17.98
CA VAL A 375 -16.43 -4.98 17.63
C VAL A 375 -16.03 -6.16 16.75
N LYS A 376 -15.34 -5.89 15.65
CA LYS A 376 -14.85 -6.87 14.67
C LYS A 376 -13.34 -6.91 14.67
N PHE A 377 -12.77 -8.11 14.82
CA PHE A 377 -11.34 -8.40 14.75
C PHE A 377 -11.07 -9.25 13.51
N GLY A 378 -10.20 -8.78 12.61
CA GLY A 378 -9.85 -9.50 11.39
C GLY A 378 -10.70 -9.12 10.18
N GLY A 379 -10.28 -9.57 8.99
CA GLY A 379 -10.93 -9.29 7.70
C GLY A 379 -12.00 -10.32 7.32
N GLY A 380 -11.75 -11.59 7.63
CA GLY A 380 -12.69 -12.70 7.41
C GLY A 380 -12.77 -13.20 5.97
N MET A 381 -13.70 -14.14 5.76
CA MET A 381 -14.04 -14.70 4.46
C MET A 381 -15.30 -14.04 3.89
N GLY A 382 -15.45 -14.08 2.57
CA GLY A 382 -16.64 -13.63 1.85
C GLY A 382 -17.89 -14.42 2.26
N ASN A 383 -18.91 -13.70 2.76
CA ASN A 383 -20.16 -14.28 3.25
C ASN A 383 -21.41 -13.74 2.51
N ILE A 384 -21.23 -12.97 1.44
CA ILE A 384 -22.33 -12.50 0.60
C ILE A 384 -22.56 -13.49 -0.54
N ALA A 385 -23.69 -14.19 -0.52
CA ALA A 385 -24.05 -15.14 -1.57
C ALA A 385 -24.79 -14.46 -2.72
N ARG A 386 -24.50 -14.92 -3.92
CA ARG A 386 -24.97 -14.35 -5.18
C ARG A 386 -25.67 -15.38 -6.04
N LYS A 387 -26.76 -14.94 -6.65
CA LYS A 387 -27.46 -15.59 -7.75
C LYS A 387 -27.96 -14.54 -8.74
N PRO A 388 -28.30 -14.92 -9.98
CA PRO A 388 -28.84 -14.02 -10.98
C PRO A 388 -30.10 -13.30 -10.50
N ALA A 389 -30.30 -12.07 -10.96
CA ALA A 389 -31.50 -11.31 -10.64
C ALA A 389 -32.75 -12.01 -11.16
N THR A 390 -33.75 -12.20 -10.29
CA THR A 390 -35.04 -12.79 -10.62
C THR A 390 -35.76 -12.02 -11.74
N GLU A 391 -35.65 -10.69 -11.73
CA GLU A 391 -36.26 -9.85 -12.77
C GLU A 391 -35.49 -9.84 -14.10
N GLY A 392 -34.29 -10.42 -14.14
CA GLY A 392 -33.41 -10.52 -15.30
C GLY A 392 -32.11 -9.72 -15.16
N LEU A 393 -31.01 -10.31 -15.64
CA LEU A 393 -29.65 -9.78 -15.63
C LEU A 393 -29.34 -8.93 -16.87
N VAL A 394 -28.34 -8.06 -16.76
CA VAL A 394 -27.85 -7.20 -17.84
C VAL A 394 -26.39 -7.54 -18.11
N LEU A 395 -26.06 -7.78 -19.38
CA LEU A 395 -24.71 -8.18 -19.79
C LEU A 395 -23.68 -7.06 -19.64
N ASN A 396 -22.47 -7.45 -19.25
CA ASN A 396 -21.29 -6.59 -19.32
C ASN A 396 -21.04 -6.18 -20.76
N ARG A 397 -20.70 -4.92 -20.95
CA ARG A 397 -20.34 -4.37 -22.26
C ARG A 397 -19.28 -3.28 -22.08
N PRO A 398 -18.45 -3.03 -23.10
CA PRO A 398 -17.55 -1.89 -23.07
C PRO A 398 -18.30 -0.59 -22.80
N SER A 399 -17.72 0.29 -21.99
CA SER A 399 -18.30 1.60 -21.67
C SER A 399 -18.50 2.50 -22.90
N SER A 400 -17.81 2.20 -24.01
CA SER A 400 -17.96 2.84 -25.32
C SER A 400 -19.10 2.29 -26.19
N SER A 401 -19.75 1.19 -25.79
CA SER A 401 -20.80 0.54 -26.57
C SER A 401 -22.11 1.33 -26.52
N ASN A 402 -22.68 1.58 -27.70
CA ASN A 402 -23.98 2.23 -27.89
C ASN A 402 -25.12 1.23 -28.12
N GLU A 403 -24.85 -0.07 -28.10
CA GLU A 403 -25.87 -1.10 -28.25
C GLU A 403 -26.96 -0.92 -27.18
N PRO A 404 -28.23 -1.32 -27.43
CA PRO A 404 -29.24 -1.32 -26.37
C PRO A 404 -28.87 -2.32 -25.27
N LEU A 405 -29.18 -1.98 -24.01
CA LEU A 405 -29.02 -2.93 -22.90
C LEU A 405 -29.98 -4.09 -23.12
N GLN A 406 -29.45 -5.31 -23.10
CA GLN A 406 -30.24 -6.53 -23.21
C GLN A 406 -30.49 -7.08 -21.80
N LYS A 407 -31.76 -7.31 -21.47
CA LYS A 407 -32.16 -7.97 -20.22
C LYS A 407 -32.43 -9.43 -20.50
N ILE A 408 -31.79 -10.32 -19.75
CA ILE A 408 -31.93 -11.77 -19.89
C ILE A 408 -32.51 -12.32 -18.60
N VAL A 409 -33.64 -13.01 -18.70
CA VAL A 409 -34.18 -13.81 -17.60
C VAL A 409 -33.74 -15.25 -17.82
N LEU A 410 -33.03 -15.82 -16.86
CA LEU A 410 -32.64 -17.22 -16.96
C LEU A 410 -33.88 -18.12 -16.73
N PRO A 411 -33.99 -19.24 -17.46
CA PRO A 411 -35.12 -20.17 -17.29
C PRO A 411 -35.01 -21.02 -16.02
N ILE A 412 -34.01 -20.76 -15.18
CA ILE A 412 -33.70 -21.47 -13.94
C ILE A 412 -33.51 -20.46 -12.81
N ASP A 413 -33.85 -20.85 -11.57
CA ASP A 413 -33.53 -20.11 -10.36
C ASP A 413 -32.42 -20.87 -9.60
N PRO A 414 -31.14 -20.57 -9.85
CA PRO A 414 -30.05 -21.28 -9.19
C PRO A 414 -29.94 -20.85 -7.72
N GLU A 415 -29.38 -21.74 -6.90
CA GLU A 415 -29.11 -21.42 -5.49
C GLU A 415 -28.04 -20.32 -5.37
N PRO A 416 -28.16 -19.40 -4.39
CA PRO A 416 -27.12 -18.43 -4.10
C PRO A 416 -25.81 -19.10 -3.67
N ILE A 417 -24.68 -18.63 -4.22
CA ILE A 417 -23.35 -19.11 -3.85
C ILE A 417 -22.45 -17.98 -3.37
N ILE A 418 -21.68 -18.23 -2.32
CA ILE A 418 -20.60 -17.33 -1.87
C ILE A 418 -19.36 -17.49 -2.75
N SER A 419 -18.42 -16.55 -2.63
CA SER A 419 -17.16 -16.57 -3.39
C SER A 419 -16.21 -17.70 -2.96
N ASN A 420 -16.24 -18.07 -1.67
CA ASN A 420 -15.21 -18.87 -0.98
C ASN A 420 -13.83 -18.20 -0.94
N TYR A 421 -13.76 -16.88 -1.16
CA TYR A 421 -12.52 -16.12 -1.17
C TYR A 421 -12.39 -15.26 0.10
N PRO A 422 -11.16 -14.90 0.52
CA PRO A 422 -10.96 -13.91 1.58
C PRO A 422 -11.62 -12.58 1.21
N ARG A 423 -12.25 -11.91 2.19
CA ARG A 423 -13.09 -10.75 1.91
C ARG A 423 -12.35 -9.57 1.27
N PHE A 424 -11.05 -9.41 1.56
CA PHE A 424 -10.23 -8.34 0.97
C PHE A 424 -10.10 -8.44 -0.56
N THR A 425 -10.32 -9.63 -1.12
CA THR A 425 -10.25 -9.90 -2.56
C THR A 425 -11.52 -9.50 -3.32
N GLU A 426 -12.66 -9.43 -2.61
CA GLU A 426 -13.97 -9.22 -3.22
C GLU A 426 -14.18 -7.76 -3.68
N GLY A 427 -15.07 -7.58 -4.66
CA GLY A 427 -15.52 -6.27 -5.12
C GLY A 427 -16.20 -5.44 -4.02
N ALA A 428 -16.20 -4.12 -4.19
CA ALA A 428 -16.74 -3.15 -3.23
C ALA A 428 -18.22 -3.40 -2.89
N ARG A 429 -18.99 -3.89 -3.86
CA ARG A 429 -20.40 -4.27 -3.68
C ARG A 429 -20.62 -5.12 -2.43
N TYR A 430 -19.82 -6.18 -2.26
CA TYR A 430 -20.05 -7.20 -1.23
C TYR A 430 -19.64 -6.67 0.14
N TRP A 431 -18.49 -5.99 0.21
CA TRP A 431 -18.06 -5.30 1.42
C TRP A 431 -19.07 -4.25 1.87
N LEU A 432 -19.61 -3.44 0.95
CA LEU A 432 -20.57 -2.40 1.30
C LEU A 432 -21.89 -2.97 1.82
N GLN A 433 -22.33 -4.14 1.32
CA GLN A 433 -23.46 -4.84 1.92
C GLN A 433 -23.14 -5.29 3.36
N TRP A 434 -21.99 -5.96 3.55
CA TRP A 434 -21.55 -6.41 4.86
C TRP A 434 -21.34 -5.26 5.86
N ALA A 435 -20.88 -4.11 5.38
CA ALA A 435 -20.68 -2.89 6.16
C ALA A 435 -21.96 -2.06 6.37
N GLY A 436 -23.13 -2.62 6.01
CA GLY A 436 -24.44 -2.08 6.37
C GLY A 436 -24.99 -0.98 5.47
N TYR A 437 -24.42 -0.77 4.29
CA TYR A 437 -24.97 0.21 3.34
C TYR A 437 -26.24 -0.32 2.67
N SER A 438 -27.17 0.57 2.31
CA SER A 438 -28.37 0.19 1.55
C SER A 438 -28.02 -0.36 0.16
N ASP A 439 -28.84 -1.28 -0.32
CA ASP A 439 -28.82 -1.79 -1.69
C ASP A 439 -28.89 -0.68 -2.76
N THR A 440 -29.49 0.47 -2.48
CA THR A 440 -29.45 1.63 -3.38
C THR A 440 -28.03 2.17 -3.64
N ILE A 441 -27.08 1.84 -2.77
CA ILE A 441 -25.68 2.25 -2.80
C ILE A 441 -24.81 1.15 -3.38
N TYR A 442 -24.84 -0.06 -2.82
CA TYR A 442 -24.01 -1.17 -3.30
C TYR A 442 -24.56 -1.84 -4.56
N SER A 443 -25.85 -1.61 -4.89
CA SER A 443 -26.60 -2.20 -6.00
C SER A 443 -27.30 -1.14 -6.87
N PRO A 444 -26.56 -0.16 -7.42
CA PRO A 444 -27.15 0.92 -8.22
C PRO A 444 -27.90 0.43 -9.47
N ASN A 445 -27.56 -0.74 -10.00
CA ASN A 445 -28.24 -1.38 -11.13
C ASN A 445 -29.31 -2.40 -10.67
N LYS A 446 -29.80 -2.28 -9.43
CA LYS A 446 -30.90 -3.10 -8.88
C LYS A 446 -30.64 -4.59 -9.04
N ASN A 447 -29.43 -5.02 -8.68
CA ASN A 447 -28.98 -6.41 -8.64
C ASN A 447 -28.83 -7.05 -10.02
N THR A 448 -28.96 -6.29 -11.13
CA THR A 448 -28.94 -6.87 -12.48
C THR A 448 -27.53 -7.04 -13.08
N ASN A 449 -26.52 -6.41 -12.49
CA ASN A 449 -25.14 -6.46 -12.97
C ASN A 449 -24.14 -6.17 -11.83
N ASP A 450 -23.50 -7.21 -11.32
CA ASP A 450 -22.56 -7.12 -10.20
C ASP A 450 -21.27 -6.38 -10.57
N TYR A 451 -20.77 -6.57 -11.79
CA TYR A 451 -19.58 -5.90 -12.31
C TYR A 451 -19.71 -4.37 -12.27
N ASN A 452 -20.81 -3.85 -12.82
CA ASN A 452 -21.11 -2.43 -12.79
C ASN A 452 -21.39 -1.95 -11.37
N ASP A 453 -22.08 -2.75 -10.57
CA ASP A 453 -22.39 -2.41 -9.19
C ASP A 453 -21.12 -2.27 -8.33
N ASP A 454 -20.06 -3.05 -8.59
CA ASP A 454 -18.77 -2.90 -7.93
C ASP A 454 -18.19 -1.48 -8.11
N TYR A 455 -17.88 -1.05 -9.34
CA TYR A 455 -17.24 0.26 -9.53
C TYR A 455 -18.21 1.45 -9.37
N MET A 456 -19.51 1.27 -9.66
CA MET A 456 -20.49 2.36 -9.55
C MET A 456 -20.88 2.68 -8.09
N SER A 457 -20.79 1.69 -7.19
CA SER A 457 -21.14 1.88 -5.78
C SER A 457 -20.15 2.80 -5.05
N ARG A 458 -18.86 2.76 -5.39
CA ARG A 458 -17.77 3.48 -4.70
C ARG A 458 -18.01 5.00 -4.64
N GLY A 459 -18.39 5.59 -5.77
CA GLY A 459 -18.67 7.03 -5.80
C GLY A 459 -19.95 7.42 -5.06
N LYS A 460 -20.97 6.56 -5.06
CA LYS A 460 -22.20 6.74 -4.25
C LYS A 460 -21.91 6.59 -2.76
N TRP A 461 -21.06 5.65 -2.40
CA TRP A 461 -20.58 5.46 -1.04
C TRP A 461 -19.88 6.72 -0.52
N VAL A 462 -19.00 7.36 -1.31
CA VAL A 462 -18.38 8.66 -0.96
C VAL A 462 -19.45 9.72 -0.64
N ASN A 463 -20.52 9.78 -1.44
CA ASN A 463 -21.60 10.74 -1.24
C ASN A 463 -22.36 10.47 0.07
N VAL A 464 -22.68 9.21 0.37
CA VAL A 464 -23.37 8.80 1.61
C VAL A 464 -22.51 9.06 2.84
N ILE A 465 -21.22 8.69 2.84
CA ILE A 465 -20.38 8.94 4.02
C ILE A 465 -20.20 10.45 4.27
N SER A 466 -20.19 11.26 3.20
CA SER A 466 -20.00 12.70 3.30
C SER A 466 -21.27 13.51 3.53
N GLY A 467 -22.45 12.96 3.23
CA GLY A 467 -23.73 13.66 3.38
C GLY A 467 -23.92 14.21 4.80
N GLY A 468 -24.37 15.46 4.88
CA GLY A 468 -24.57 16.23 6.11
C GLY A 468 -23.31 16.95 6.60
N SER A 469 -22.14 16.61 6.08
CA SER A 469 -20.89 17.29 6.43
C SER A 469 -20.76 18.64 5.73
N VAL A 470 -19.76 19.42 6.14
CA VAL A 470 -19.38 20.68 5.46
C VAL A 470 -18.91 20.50 4.01
N LYS A 471 -18.61 19.27 3.58
CA LYS A 471 -18.20 18.94 2.21
C LYS A 471 -19.35 18.47 1.32
N ASN A 472 -20.45 18.00 1.92
CA ASN A 472 -21.68 17.63 1.24
C ASN A 472 -22.91 18.02 2.09
N PRO A 473 -23.17 19.34 2.25
CA PRO A 473 -24.19 19.82 3.19
C PRO A 473 -25.63 19.61 2.71
N THR A 474 -25.82 19.30 1.43
CA THR A 474 -27.14 19.19 0.79
C THR A 474 -27.77 17.81 0.93
N GLU A 475 -26.95 16.76 0.96
CA GLU A 475 -27.40 15.38 1.10
C GLU A 475 -27.41 14.97 2.58
N ARG A 476 -28.18 13.94 2.93
CA ARG A 476 -28.11 13.30 4.26
C ARG A 476 -27.14 12.13 4.19
N GLY A 477 -26.42 11.87 5.28
CA GLY A 477 -25.39 10.85 5.30
C GLY A 477 -24.70 10.72 6.66
N LEU A 478 -23.48 10.20 6.64
CA LEU A 478 -22.71 9.88 7.85
C LEU A 478 -21.87 11.06 8.38
N ASN A 479 -22.05 12.28 7.87
CA ASN A 479 -21.40 13.51 8.34
C ASN A 479 -19.85 13.52 8.31
N ILE A 480 -19.20 12.62 7.55
CA ILE A 480 -17.73 12.58 7.44
C ILE A 480 -17.26 13.59 6.39
N PRO A 481 -16.47 14.64 6.73
CA PRO A 481 -16.09 15.67 5.78
C PRO A 481 -14.97 15.22 4.83
N VAL A 482 -15.27 14.33 3.88
CA VAL A 482 -14.32 13.80 2.89
C VAL A 482 -13.74 14.95 2.05
N ASP A 483 -12.42 15.14 2.13
CA ASP A 483 -11.73 16.26 1.48
C ASP A 483 -11.38 15.97 0.01
N LEU A 484 -11.09 14.71 -0.32
CA LEU A 484 -10.90 14.23 -1.69
C LEU A 484 -11.15 12.71 -1.78
N ALA A 485 -11.33 12.22 -3.01
CA ALA A 485 -11.34 10.81 -3.31
C ALA A 485 -10.36 10.42 -4.43
N MET A 486 -9.93 9.16 -4.47
CA MET A 486 -9.08 8.62 -5.53
C MET A 486 -9.40 7.17 -5.84
N ALA A 487 -9.59 6.87 -7.13
CA ALA A 487 -9.62 5.52 -7.67
C ALA A 487 -8.24 5.16 -8.26
N PHE A 488 -7.66 4.05 -7.83
CA PHE A 488 -6.38 3.55 -8.34
C PHE A 488 -6.62 2.35 -9.25
N HIS A 489 -6.34 2.51 -10.54
CA HIS A 489 -6.42 1.49 -11.58
C HIS A 489 -5.09 1.35 -12.33
N THR A 490 -4.98 0.29 -13.13
CA THR A 490 -3.97 0.18 -14.20
C THR A 490 -4.59 -0.24 -15.53
N ASP A 491 -3.99 0.21 -16.62
CA ASP A 491 -4.55 0.10 -17.98
C ASP A 491 -4.24 -1.28 -18.60
N ALA A 492 -4.92 -1.62 -19.69
CA ALA A 492 -4.77 -2.88 -20.43
C ALA A 492 -4.09 -2.70 -21.81
N GLY A 493 -3.32 -1.63 -22.01
CA GLY A 493 -2.60 -1.38 -23.26
C GLY A 493 -1.38 -2.29 -23.43
N THR A 494 -1.22 -2.94 -24.58
CA THR A 494 -0.10 -3.85 -24.84
C THR A 494 0.87 -3.31 -25.90
N THR A 495 2.13 -3.70 -25.81
CA THR A 495 3.11 -3.51 -26.90
C THR A 495 3.83 -4.83 -27.17
N LEU A 496 4.18 -5.08 -28.43
CA LEU A 496 4.94 -6.27 -28.79
C LEU A 496 6.41 -6.18 -28.37
N ASN A 497 6.91 -4.98 -28.10
CA ASN A 497 8.29 -4.71 -27.69
C ASN A 497 8.37 -4.28 -26.21
N ASP A 498 9.47 -3.63 -25.82
CA ASP A 498 9.69 -3.18 -24.44
C ASP A 498 9.38 -1.68 -24.25
N SER A 499 8.42 -1.12 -24.99
CA SER A 499 7.99 0.28 -24.84
C SER A 499 7.12 0.43 -23.59
N ILE A 500 7.24 1.58 -22.91
CA ILE A 500 6.46 1.92 -21.72
C ILE A 500 5.14 2.58 -22.13
N ILE A 501 4.02 2.10 -21.59
CA ILE A 501 2.70 2.74 -21.75
C ILE A 501 2.59 3.96 -20.83
N GLY A 502 2.95 3.80 -19.55
CA GLY A 502 3.01 4.89 -18.59
C GLY A 502 1.65 5.43 -18.12
N THR A 503 1.66 6.64 -17.57
CA THR A 503 0.64 7.09 -16.60
C THR A 503 -0.40 8.03 -17.19
N LEU A 504 -1.67 7.68 -17.06
CA LEU A 504 -2.84 8.46 -17.46
C LEU A 504 -3.64 8.91 -16.21
N GLY A 505 -4.13 10.15 -16.23
CA GLY A 505 -4.97 10.69 -15.16
C GLY A 505 -6.34 11.10 -15.71
N ILE A 506 -7.41 10.77 -15.00
CA ILE A 506 -8.79 11.02 -15.41
C ILE A 506 -9.54 11.80 -14.33
N PHE A 507 -10.28 12.83 -14.74
CA PHE A 507 -11.22 13.57 -13.91
C PHE A 507 -12.54 13.78 -14.67
N THR A 508 -13.59 14.21 -13.97
CA THR A 508 -14.85 14.60 -14.60
C THR A 508 -15.25 16.02 -14.20
N ARG A 509 -15.31 16.93 -15.17
CA ARG A 509 -15.80 18.30 -14.95
C ARG A 509 -17.31 18.38 -14.76
N PHE A 510 -18.09 17.75 -15.65
CA PHE A 510 -19.56 17.89 -15.64
C PHE A 510 -20.23 16.64 -15.08
N SER A 511 -21.09 16.83 -14.08
CA SER A 511 -21.87 15.74 -13.47
C SER A 511 -23.30 16.23 -13.18
N ASN A 512 -24.31 15.48 -13.61
CA ASN A 512 -25.73 15.79 -13.42
C ASN A 512 -26.13 17.23 -13.80
N GLY A 513 -25.59 17.73 -14.92
CA GLY A 513 -25.89 19.09 -15.41
C GLY A 513 -25.18 20.23 -14.66
N SER A 514 -24.26 19.92 -13.74
CA SER A 514 -23.49 20.90 -12.96
C SER A 514 -21.98 20.73 -13.17
N ASP A 515 -21.25 21.83 -13.18
CA ASP A 515 -19.78 21.88 -13.08
C ASP A 515 -19.30 22.33 -11.69
N LYS A 516 -20.17 22.27 -10.69
CA LYS A 516 -19.88 22.60 -9.29
C LYS A 516 -20.16 21.43 -8.36
N PHE A 517 -19.35 21.32 -7.30
CA PHE A 517 -19.63 20.49 -6.14
C PHE A 517 -20.74 21.11 -5.27
N PRO A 518 -21.35 20.35 -4.33
CA PRO A 518 -22.36 20.88 -3.41
C PRO A 518 -21.90 22.07 -2.56
N THR A 519 -20.58 22.22 -2.36
CA THR A 519 -19.97 23.38 -1.69
C THR A 519 -20.00 24.66 -2.54
N GLY A 520 -20.35 24.56 -3.82
CA GLY A 520 -20.27 25.63 -4.80
C GLY A 520 -18.91 25.75 -5.50
N GLU A 521 -17.90 25.00 -5.05
CA GLU A 521 -16.58 24.97 -5.68
C GLU A 521 -16.63 24.31 -7.07
N PRO A 522 -15.82 24.76 -8.05
CA PRO A 522 -15.79 24.14 -9.36
C PRO A 522 -15.33 22.68 -9.30
N ARG A 523 -16.06 21.78 -9.97
CA ARG A 523 -15.62 20.39 -10.23
C ARG A 523 -14.30 20.31 -10.96
N PHE A 524 -13.96 21.37 -11.68
CA PHE A 524 -12.66 21.54 -12.34
C PHE A 524 -11.47 21.43 -11.36
N ASN A 525 -11.67 21.63 -10.05
CA ASN A 525 -10.64 21.36 -9.05
C ASN A 525 -10.13 19.90 -9.08
N GLY A 526 -10.95 18.94 -9.55
CA GLY A 526 -10.51 17.56 -9.81
C GLY A 526 -9.39 17.47 -10.85
N ARG A 527 -9.32 18.40 -11.83
CA ARG A 527 -8.20 18.50 -12.75
C ARG A 527 -6.91 18.89 -12.05
N TYR A 528 -6.95 19.86 -11.13
CA TYR A 528 -5.75 20.29 -10.40
C TYR A 528 -5.22 19.16 -9.52
N LEU A 529 -6.12 18.44 -8.83
CA LEU A 529 -5.75 17.22 -8.10
C LEU A 529 -5.04 16.21 -9.02
N THR A 530 -5.64 15.94 -10.18
CA THR A 530 -5.10 15.00 -11.17
C THR A 530 -3.74 15.43 -11.71
N ASP A 531 -3.55 16.71 -12.06
CA ASP A 531 -2.27 17.23 -12.56
C ASP A 531 -1.18 17.13 -11.48
N LEU A 532 -1.47 17.54 -10.24
CA LEU A 532 -0.48 17.47 -9.15
C LEU A 532 -0.02 16.04 -8.88
N ILE A 533 -0.96 15.09 -8.78
CA ILE A 533 -0.64 13.68 -8.52
C ILE A 533 0.11 13.07 -9.71
N GLN A 534 -0.40 13.22 -10.94
CA GLN A 534 0.26 12.66 -12.12
C GLN A 534 1.65 13.27 -12.34
N THR A 535 1.82 14.56 -12.11
CA THR A 535 3.13 15.22 -12.20
C THR A 535 4.11 14.64 -11.20
N GLN A 536 3.70 14.50 -9.95
CA GLN A 536 4.56 13.95 -8.91
C GLN A 536 4.96 12.50 -9.22
N ILE A 537 4.01 11.65 -9.65
CA ILE A 537 4.28 10.26 -10.06
C ILE A 537 5.30 10.22 -11.20
N VAL A 538 5.04 10.92 -12.29
CA VAL A 538 5.89 10.86 -13.49
C VAL A 538 7.29 11.40 -13.21
N GLU A 539 7.41 12.51 -12.47
CA GLU A 539 8.72 13.09 -12.15
C GLU A 539 9.55 12.17 -11.24
N ASP A 540 8.92 11.53 -10.26
CA ASP A 540 9.63 10.64 -9.34
C ASP A 540 10.05 9.35 -10.04
N ILE A 541 9.16 8.73 -10.83
CA ILE A 541 9.50 7.54 -11.63
C ILE A 541 10.67 7.84 -12.57
N LYS A 542 10.65 8.98 -13.27
CA LYS A 542 11.74 9.37 -14.18
C LYS A 542 13.08 9.54 -13.48
N LYS A 543 13.09 10.00 -12.24
CA LYS A 543 14.31 10.24 -11.47
C LYS A 543 14.84 8.97 -10.81
N LEU A 544 13.95 8.07 -10.39
CA LEU A 544 14.31 6.90 -9.56
C LEU A 544 14.39 5.60 -10.35
N HIS A 545 13.62 5.44 -11.43
CA HIS A 545 13.36 4.14 -12.05
C HIS A 545 13.52 4.12 -13.57
N GLU A 546 12.82 4.97 -14.30
CA GLU A 546 12.74 4.90 -15.77
C GLU A 546 12.71 6.30 -16.39
N PRO A 547 13.86 6.85 -16.83
CA PRO A 547 13.97 8.22 -17.34
C PRO A 547 13.05 8.54 -18.53
N ILE A 548 12.67 7.53 -19.33
CA ILE A 548 11.75 7.72 -20.46
C ILE A 548 10.30 7.36 -20.14
N TRP A 549 9.92 7.27 -18.86
CA TRP A 549 8.55 6.96 -18.45
C TRP A 549 7.53 7.88 -19.13
N GLN A 550 6.54 7.31 -19.79
CA GLN A 550 5.60 8.07 -20.60
C GLN A 550 4.56 8.77 -19.71
N ARG A 551 4.45 10.09 -19.86
CA ARG A 551 3.29 10.84 -19.35
C ARG A 551 2.18 10.77 -20.39
N ARG A 552 1.00 10.30 -20.02
CA ARG A 552 -0.20 10.35 -20.87
C ARG A 552 -1.09 11.55 -20.49
N GLY A 553 -2.19 11.73 -21.21
CA GLY A 553 -3.09 12.88 -21.05
C GLY A 553 -3.73 13.02 -19.65
N ILE A 554 -4.23 14.23 -19.37
CA ILE A 554 -5.14 14.52 -18.26
C ILE A 554 -6.56 14.58 -18.85
N TRP A 555 -7.29 13.48 -18.74
CA TRP A 555 -8.57 13.29 -19.42
C TRP A 555 -9.74 13.85 -18.61
N ASP A 556 -10.53 14.72 -19.25
CA ASP A 556 -11.89 15.07 -18.82
C ASP A 556 -12.88 14.09 -19.44
N ARG A 557 -13.26 13.04 -18.70
CA ARG A 557 -14.10 11.94 -19.19
C ARG A 557 -15.04 11.43 -18.10
N THR A 558 -16.27 11.10 -18.48
CA THR A 558 -17.39 10.70 -17.61
C THR A 558 -17.27 9.27 -17.06
N TYR A 559 -16.18 8.94 -16.38
CA TYR A 559 -16.03 7.66 -15.67
C TYR A 559 -16.81 7.71 -14.35
N SER A 560 -17.54 6.64 -14.00
CA SER A 560 -18.41 6.66 -12.81
C SER A 560 -17.64 7.02 -11.54
N GLU A 561 -16.44 6.49 -11.37
CA GLU A 561 -15.61 6.68 -10.17
C GLU A 561 -15.07 8.11 -10.02
N SER A 562 -14.91 8.87 -11.11
CA SER A 562 -14.53 10.30 -11.03
C SER A 562 -15.72 11.26 -11.16
N ARG A 563 -16.83 10.80 -11.76
CA ARG A 563 -18.07 11.58 -11.96
C ARG A 563 -18.98 11.59 -10.74
N SER A 564 -19.19 10.42 -10.15
CA SER A 564 -20.23 10.19 -9.14
C SER A 564 -19.91 10.86 -7.79
N PRO A 565 -18.65 10.86 -7.30
CA PRO A 565 -18.30 11.59 -6.10
C PRO A 565 -18.63 13.09 -6.18
N VAL A 566 -19.15 13.61 -5.09
CA VAL A 566 -19.46 15.04 -4.90
C VAL A 566 -18.31 15.84 -4.27
N VAL A 567 -17.11 15.26 -4.26
CA VAL A 567 -15.86 15.86 -3.77
C VAL A 567 -14.78 15.80 -4.88
N PRO A 568 -13.70 16.61 -4.80
CA PRO A 568 -12.59 16.51 -5.74
C PRO A 568 -12.07 15.07 -5.86
N THR A 569 -12.10 14.53 -7.08
CA THR A 569 -11.77 13.13 -7.32
C THR A 569 -10.96 12.95 -8.60
N MET A 570 -10.03 12.00 -8.58
CA MET A 570 -9.35 11.49 -9.76
C MET A 570 -9.44 9.98 -9.88
N LEU A 571 -9.38 9.48 -11.10
CA LEU A 571 -9.05 8.09 -11.41
C LEU A 571 -7.65 8.06 -12.02
N LEU A 572 -6.80 7.19 -11.48
CA LEU A 572 -5.43 6.96 -11.95
C LEU A 572 -5.39 5.68 -12.77
N GLU A 573 -4.79 5.75 -13.95
CA GLU A 573 -4.34 4.60 -14.72
C GLU A 573 -2.80 4.63 -14.70
N LEU A 574 -2.17 3.96 -13.73
CA LEU A 574 -0.75 4.18 -13.41
C LEU A 574 0.21 3.79 -14.53
N LEU A 575 0.01 2.58 -15.04
CA LEU A 575 0.82 1.86 -16.01
C LEU A 575 -0.09 0.83 -16.69
N SER A 576 0.42 0.00 -17.61
CA SER A 576 -0.36 -1.14 -18.09
C SER A 576 0.03 -2.48 -17.46
N HIS A 577 -0.95 -3.16 -16.84
CA HIS A 577 -0.76 -4.49 -16.26
C HIS A 577 -0.63 -5.61 -17.31
N GLN A 578 -1.04 -5.36 -18.55
CA GLN A 578 -0.87 -6.30 -19.67
C GLN A 578 0.42 -6.05 -20.46
N ASN A 579 1.20 -5.02 -20.13
CA ASN A 579 2.46 -4.74 -20.80
C ASN A 579 3.65 -5.22 -19.96
N PHE A 580 4.41 -6.17 -20.50
CA PHE A 580 5.58 -6.75 -19.82
C PHE A 580 6.61 -5.68 -19.39
N ALA A 581 6.85 -4.66 -20.21
CA ALA A 581 7.83 -3.62 -19.89
C ALA A 581 7.43 -2.79 -18.66
N ASP A 582 6.14 -2.46 -18.54
CA ASP A 582 5.59 -1.77 -17.38
C ASP A 582 5.62 -2.68 -16.13
N MET A 583 5.25 -3.96 -16.26
CA MET A 583 5.19 -4.89 -15.13
C MET A 583 6.54 -5.28 -14.54
N ARG A 584 7.64 -5.13 -15.28
CA ARG A 584 9.00 -5.26 -14.71
C ARG A 584 9.30 -4.23 -13.62
N TYR A 585 8.63 -3.07 -13.66
CA TYR A 585 8.62 -2.10 -12.58
C TYR A 585 7.45 -2.37 -11.64
N GLY A 586 6.28 -2.66 -12.19
CA GLY A 586 5.04 -2.81 -11.45
C GLY A 586 5.07 -3.86 -10.33
N LEU A 587 5.81 -4.96 -10.53
CA LEU A 587 5.97 -6.02 -9.53
C LEU A 587 7.04 -5.71 -8.47
N ASP A 588 7.83 -4.64 -8.60
CA ASP A 588 8.86 -4.29 -7.62
C ASP A 588 8.26 -3.56 -6.40
N PRO A 589 8.40 -4.09 -5.17
CA PRO A 589 7.97 -3.40 -3.95
C PRO A 589 8.58 -2.00 -3.77
N THR A 590 9.80 -1.75 -4.25
CA THR A 590 10.42 -0.41 -4.17
C THR A 590 9.71 0.58 -5.09
N PHE A 591 9.38 0.17 -6.31
CA PHE A 591 8.58 0.97 -7.23
C PHE A 591 7.19 1.27 -6.65
N ARG A 592 6.54 0.27 -6.04
CA ARG A 592 5.25 0.44 -5.35
C ARG A 592 5.34 1.47 -4.23
N PHE A 593 6.37 1.39 -3.39
CA PHE A 593 6.62 2.38 -2.33
C PHE A 593 6.80 3.80 -2.89
N ASP A 594 7.66 3.97 -3.90
CA ASP A 594 7.96 5.28 -4.46
C ASP A 594 6.75 5.92 -5.17
N VAL A 595 5.96 5.13 -5.89
CA VAL A 595 4.71 5.59 -6.52
C VAL A 595 3.68 5.99 -5.47
N SER A 596 3.47 5.16 -4.44
CA SER A 596 2.57 5.50 -3.33
C SER A 596 3.01 6.77 -2.60
N ARG A 597 4.32 6.97 -2.41
CA ARG A 597 4.88 8.20 -1.86
C ARG A 597 4.62 9.40 -2.77
N ALA A 598 4.74 9.23 -4.09
CA ALA A 598 4.44 10.28 -5.06
C ALA A 598 2.95 10.69 -5.03
N ILE A 599 2.04 9.72 -4.93
CA ILE A 599 0.60 9.97 -4.78
C ILE A 599 0.32 10.75 -3.50
N TYR A 600 0.84 10.30 -2.35
CA TYR A 600 0.72 11.01 -1.08
C TYR A 600 1.21 12.46 -1.17
N LYS A 601 2.40 12.69 -1.73
CA LYS A 601 2.95 14.03 -1.94
C LYS A 601 2.02 14.91 -2.78
N GLY A 602 1.46 14.37 -3.86
CA GLY A 602 0.50 15.07 -4.73
C GLY A 602 -0.79 15.45 -3.99
N MET A 603 -1.37 14.51 -3.22
CA MET A 603 -2.56 14.76 -2.40
C MET A 603 -2.31 15.84 -1.35
N LEU A 604 -1.21 15.74 -0.61
CA LEU A 604 -0.85 16.70 0.43
C LEU A 604 -0.67 18.10 -0.16
N LYS A 605 0.08 18.25 -1.25
CA LYS A 605 0.29 19.54 -1.93
C LYS A 605 -1.01 20.15 -2.43
N TYR A 606 -1.92 19.33 -2.97
CA TYR A 606 -3.25 19.78 -3.38
C TYR A 606 -4.07 20.31 -2.20
N LEU A 607 -4.17 19.53 -1.11
CA LEU A 607 -4.96 19.91 0.07
C LEU A 607 -4.39 21.12 0.80
N ALA A 608 -3.07 21.19 0.91
CA ALA A 608 -2.35 22.34 1.44
C ALA A 608 -2.68 23.59 0.62
N GLN A 609 -2.59 23.51 -0.72
CA GLN A 609 -2.92 24.65 -1.57
C GLN A 609 -4.39 25.08 -1.48
N GLN A 610 -5.35 24.14 -1.42
CA GLN A 610 -6.76 24.50 -1.23
C GLN A 610 -6.97 25.31 0.06
N SER A 611 -6.27 24.96 1.14
CA SER A 611 -6.35 25.67 2.42
C SER A 611 -5.45 26.91 2.50
N GLY A 612 -4.37 26.98 1.71
CA GLY A 612 -3.28 27.96 1.82
C GLY A 612 -2.33 27.70 2.98
N LEU A 613 -2.49 26.59 3.70
CA LEU A 613 -1.62 26.19 4.81
C LEU A 613 -0.32 25.60 4.28
N GLU A 614 0.75 25.68 5.08
CA GLU A 614 2.02 25.03 4.77
C GLU A 614 1.88 23.51 4.78
N TYR A 615 2.73 22.83 4.02
CA TYR A 615 2.83 21.38 4.01
C TYR A 615 4.24 20.92 4.35
N VAL A 616 4.32 19.76 5.00
CA VAL A 616 5.55 19.03 5.25
C VAL A 616 5.30 17.56 4.94
N VAL A 617 6.18 16.93 4.16
CA VAL A 617 6.09 15.51 3.83
C VAL A 617 6.74 14.68 4.94
N GLN A 618 6.20 13.50 5.25
CA GLN A 618 6.80 12.62 6.26
C GLN A 618 8.23 12.18 5.87
N PRO A 619 9.14 11.93 6.84
CA PRO A 619 10.49 11.48 6.55
C PRO A 619 10.58 10.09 5.89
N LEU A 620 11.76 9.73 5.39
CA LEU A 620 12.09 8.37 4.96
C LEU A 620 12.56 7.52 6.17
N PRO A 621 12.44 6.17 6.09
CA PRO A 621 12.95 5.27 7.14
C PRO A 621 14.41 5.52 7.48
N VAL A 622 14.77 5.33 8.75
CA VAL A 622 16.17 5.45 9.20
C VAL A 622 17.04 4.32 8.63
N LYS A 623 18.35 4.55 8.60
CA LYS A 623 19.36 3.59 8.13
C LYS A 623 20.44 3.35 9.16
N GLN A 624 21.33 2.39 8.87
CA GLN A 624 22.52 2.10 9.69
C GLN A 624 22.17 1.84 11.17
N PHE A 625 21.06 1.13 11.40
CA PHE A 625 20.57 0.85 12.73
C PHE A 625 21.47 -0.19 13.43
N SER A 626 21.74 0.02 14.71
CA SER A 626 22.51 -0.88 15.57
C SER A 626 21.93 -0.90 16.98
N ALA A 627 21.93 -2.08 17.61
CA ALA A 627 21.54 -2.27 18.99
C ALA A 627 22.66 -3.02 19.74
N LEU A 628 23.56 -2.26 20.37
CA LEU A 628 24.74 -2.79 21.07
C LEU A 628 24.54 -2.70 22.58
N ARG A 629 25.22 -3.52 23.38
CA ARG A 629 25.06 -3.51 24.86
C ARG A 629 26.37 -3.32 25.62
N SER A 630 26.24 -2.73 26.80
CA SER A 630 27.23 -2.74 27.88
C SER A 630 26.52 -3.14 29.18
N GLY A 631 26.76 -4.36 29.65
CA GLY A 631 25.99 -4.92 30.76
C GLY A 631 24.51 -5.09 30.42
N GLN A 632 23.63 -4.40 31.15
CA GLN A 632 22.17 -4.33 30.93
C GLN A 632 21.72 -3.05 30.22
N VAL A 633 22.65 -2.17 29.85
CA VAL A 633 22.34 -0.96 29.08
C VAL A 633 22.54 -1.28 27.60
N VAL A 634 21.52 -1.03 26.81
CA VAL A 634 21.54 -1.15 25.35
C VAL A 634 21.66 0.24 24.76
N SER A 635 22.67 0.46 23.91
CA SER A 635 22.83 1.65 23.09
C SER A 635 22.29 1.36 21.69
N LEU A 636 21.22 2.05 21.34
CA LEU A 636 20.65 2.10 20.00
C LEU A 636 21.27 3.28 19.24
N ASN A 637 21.74 3.07 18.00
CA ASN A 637 22.23 4.15 17.13
C ASN A 637 21.73 3.97 15.69
N TRP A 638 21.42 5.07 15.01
CA TRP A 638 20.93 5.07 13.62
C TRP A 638 21.28 6.39 12.90
N SER A 639 20.97 6.46 11.62
CA SER A 639 21.08 7.67 10.80
C SER A 639 19.73 8.02 10.17
N GLY A 640 19.34 9.31 10.24
CA GLY A 640 18.20 9.82 9.49
C GLY A 640 18.47 9.80 7.98
N THR A 641 17.41 9.57 7.19
CA THR A 641 17.52 9.47 5.72
C THR A 641 17.04 10.75 5.05
N GLU A 642 17.88 11.31 4.17
CA GLU A 642 17.52 12.46 3.34
C GLU A 642 16.66 12.03 2.14
N ASP A 643 15.52 12.70 1.93
CA ASP A 643 14.74 12.60 0.71
C ASP A 643 15.20 13.67 -0.30
N LYS A 644 16.00 13.25 -1.28
CA LYS A 644 16.52 14.13 -2.33
C LYS A 644 15.42 14.72 -3.23
N LEU A 645 14.23 14.12 -3.26
CA LEU A 645 13.11 14.58 -4.08
C LEU A 645 12.12 15.46 -3.30
N GLU A 646 12.26 15.56 -1.98
CA GLU A 646 11.34 16.32 -1.13
C GLU A 646 12.07 16.95 0.08
N PRO A 647 12.58 18.18 -0.06
CA PRO A 647 13.36 18.85 0.98
C PRO A 647 12.63 19.11 2.29
N THR A 648 11.29 19.09 2.28
CA THR A 648 10.49 19.24 3.51
C THR A 648 10.53 17.99 4.40
N ALA A 649 10.89 16.82 3.86
CA ALA A 649 10.83 15.53 4.54
C ALA A 649 11.99 15.27 5.53
N LYS A 650 12.59 16.32 6.09
CA LYS A 650 13.68 16.18 7.06
C LYS A 650 13.13 15.67 8.41
N PRO A 651 13.79 14.70 9.06
CA PRO A 651 13.47 14.31 10.43
C PRO A 651 13.62 15.49 11.40
N GLU A 652 12.67 15.67 12.32
CA GLU A 652 12.77 16.56 13.48
C GLU A 652 13.00 15.78 14.79
N GLY A 653 12.71 14.47 14.79
CA GLY A 653 12.95 13.55 15.89
C GLY A 653 12.69 12.11 15.45
N TYR A 654 12.77 11.18 16.40
CA TYR A 654 12.54 9.76 16.17
C TYR A 654 11.66 9.15 17.25
N ILE A 655 11.08 7.99 16.95
CA ILE A 655 10.30 7.19 17.89
C ILE A 655 10.95 5.81 17.98
N VAL A 656 11.25 5.41 19.22
CA VAL A 656 11.78 4.07 19.53
C VAL A 656 10.63 3.20 19.98
N TYR A 657 10.30 2.19 19.19
CA TYR A 657 9.32 1.17 19.56
C TYR A 657 10.03 -0.01 20.19
N THR A 658 9.47 -0.53 21.29
CA THR A 658 10.04 -1.65 22.03
C THR A 658 9.06 -2.82 22.07
N ARG A 659 9.57 -4.03 21.82
CA ARG A 659 8.88 -5.30 22.06
C ARG A 659 9.72 -6.12 23.01
N VAL A 660 9.07 -6.78 23.97
CA VAL A 660 9.68 -7.76 24.88
C VAL A 660 9.28 -9.16 24.45
N ASP A 661 10.26 -10.04 24.34
CA ASP A 661 10.15 -11.38 23.80
C ASP A 661 9.41 -11.39 22.45
N GLY A 662 8.45 -12.30 22.25
CA GLY A 662 7.65 -12.42 21.03
C GLY A 662 6.32 -11.67 21.07
N ALA A 663 6.14 -10.69 21.98
CA ALA A 663 4.89 -9.97 22.15
C ALA A 663 4.64 -8.90 21.04
N GLY A 664 3.75 -7.94 21.25
CA GLY A 664 3.58 -6.80 20.34
C GLY A 664 4.53 -5.64 20.64
N PHE A 665 4.66 -4.68 19.72
CA PHE A 665 5.35 -3.42 19.99
C PHE A 665 4.47 -2.47 20.82
N ASP A 666 5.11 -1.69 21.70
CA ASP A 666 4.49 -0.61 22.46
C ASP A 666 4.06 0.60 21.59
N ASN A 667 3.61 1.68 22.24
CA ASN A 667 3.23 2.93 21.56
C ASN A 667 4.41 3.82 21.18
N GLY A 668 5.64 3.39 21.46
CA GLY A 668 6.86 4.11 21.15
C GLY A 668 7.23 5.23 22.13
N THR A 669 8.52 5.54 22.18
CA THR A 669 9.11 6.62 22.98
C THR A 669 9.79 7.65 22.08
N VAL A 670 9.44 8.93 22.21
CA VAL A 670 10.04 10.01 21.42
C VAL A 670 11.47 10.30 21.90
N VAL A 671 12.38 10.43 20.93
CA VAL A 671 13.78 10.82 21.14
C VAL A 671 14.19 11.88 20.11
N THR A 672 15.05 12.81 20.51
CA THR A 672 15.48 13.93 19.65
C THR A 672 16.86 13.74 19.04
N SER A 673 17.56 12.67 19.43
CA SER A 673 18.90 12.36 18.95
C SER A 673 18.91 11.05 18.15
N ASN A 674 19.96 10.82 17.38
CA ASN A 674 20.20 9.59 16.63
C ASN A 674 20.71 8.42 17.50
N LYS A 675 20.68 8.59 18.82
CA LYS A 675 21.10 7.61 19.82
C LYS A 675 20.04 7.52 20.92
N PHE A 676 19.84 6.33 21.45
CA PHE A 676 19.02 6.10 22.63
C PHE A 676 19.60 5.00 23.51
N GLU A 677 19.55 5.17 24.82
CA GLU A 677 19.98 4.16 25.78
C GLU A 677 18.76 3.58 26.49
N PHE A 678 18.71 2.26 26.61
CA PHE A 678 17.60 1.54 27.20
C PHE A 678 18.10 0.48 28.18
N GLN A 679 17.46 0.39 29.35
CA GLN A 679 17.78 -0.60 30.37
C GLN A 679 16.96 -1.88 30.12
N ILE A 680 17.65 -3.01 29.93
CA ILE A 680 17.00 -4.32 29.74
C ILE A 680 17.07 -5.19 31.00
N GLU A 681 16.09 -6.08 31.14
CA GLU A 681 16.11 -7.16 32.11
C GLU A 681 16.90 -8.37 31.59
N THR A 682 17.61 -9.05 32.49
CA THR A 682 18.29 -10.31 32.17
C THR A 682 17.26 -11.41 31.94
N GLY A 683 17.48 -12.27 30.94
CA GLY A 683 16.61 -13.40 30.64
C GLY A 683 15.42 -13.08 29.73
N LYS A 684 15.29 -11.85 29.24
CA LYS A 684 14.27 -11.44 28.26
C LYS A 684 14.93 -10.91 26.99
N ILE A 685 14.33 -11.19 25.84
CA ILE A 685 14.78 -10.64 24.55
C ILE A 685 14.08 -9.30 24.35
N TYR A 686 14.83 -8.24 24.06
CA TYR A 686 14.26 -6.95 23.69
C TYR A 686 14.47 -6.73 22.20
N SER A 687 13.43 -6.30 21.50
CA SER A 687 13.48 -5.96 20.08
C SER A 687 13.06 -4.52 19.87
N PHE A 688 13.71 -3.83 18.93
CA PHE A 688 13.52 -2.42 18.67
C PHE A 688 13.31 -2.16 17.19
N LYS A 689 12.44 -1.20 16.88
CA LYS A 689 12.37 -0.55 15.56
C LYS A 689 12.28 0.95 15.74
N ILE A 690 12.79 1.70 14.76
CA ILE A 690 12.89 3.14 14.81
C ILE A 690 12.12 3.75 13.65
N THR A 691 11.33 4.78 13.92
CA THR A 691 10.76 5.65 12.89
C THR A 691 11.29 7.07 13.08
N ALA A 692 11.36 7.82 11.98
CA ALA A 692 11.60 9.25 12.00
C ALA A 692 10.27 10.00 11.92
N PHE A 693 10.15 11.14 12.60
CA PHE A 693 8.96 11.99 12.49
C PHE A 693 9.33 13.46 12.28
N ASN A 694 8.38 14.21 11.72
CA ASN A 694 8.41 15.66 11.61
C ASN A 694 6.97 16.22 11.68
N LYS A 695 6.80 17.52 11.43
CA LYS A 695 5.48 18.17 11.41
C LYS A 695 4.49 17.57 10.41
N GLY A 696 5.00 16.87 9.39
CA GLY A 696 4.25 16.25 8.30
C GLY A 696 3.71 14.86 8.62
N GLY A 697 4.37 14.12 9.52
CA GLY A 697 4.00 12.76 9.87
C GLY A 697 5.20 11.89 10.27
N GLU A 698 4.98 10.59 10.25
CA GLU A 698 5.92 9.54 10.65
C GLU A 698 6.37 8.67 9.46
N SER A 699 7.64 8.27 9.44
CA SER A 699 8.20 7.40 8.40
C SER A 699 7.72 5.95 8.53
N PHE A 700 8.01 5.14 7.50
CA PHE A 700 8.01 3.68 7.67
C PHE A 700 9.13 3.28 8.64
N PRO A 701 9.02 2.11 9.32
CA PRO A 701 9.99 1.68 10.31
C PRO A 701 11.31 1.23 9.67
N SER A 702 12.37 1.24 10.48
CA SER A 702 13.60 0.48 10.22
C SER A 702 13.33 -1.03 10.21
N GLU A 703 14.36 -1.81 9.87
CA GLU A 703 14.44 -3.21 10.29
C GLU A 703 14.37 -3.35 11.83
N ILE A 704 14.08 -4.56 12.30
CA ILE A 704 13.97 -4.87 13.72
C ILE A 704 15.28 -5.50 14.20
N LEU A 705 15.85 -4.92 15.24
CA LEU A 705 17.05 -5.43 15.89
C LEU A 705 16.73 -5.90 17.31
N SER A 706 17.30 -7.04 17.69
CA SER A 706 17.08 -7.68 18.97
C SER A 706 18.36 -7.80 19.79
N VAL A 707 18.20 -7.81 21.11
CA VAL A 707 19.27 -7.95 22.09
C VAL A 707 18.82 -8.84 23.24
N TYR A 708 19.77 -9.56 23.83
CA TYR A 708 19.51 -10.45 24.95
C TYR A 708 20.72 -10.53 25.88
N LYS A 709 20.45 -10.57 27.18
CA LYS A 709 21.44 -10.89 28.20
C LYS A 709 21.05 -12.19 28.89
N SER A 710 21.88 -13.20 28.74
CA SER A 710 21.72 -14.48 29.41
C SER A 710 21.90 -14.33 30.94
N PRO A 711 21.08 -15.01 31.76
CA PRO A 711 21.33 -15.14 33.20
C PRO A 711 22.63 -15.87 33.53
N GLN A 712 23.04 -16.81 32.68
CA GLN A 712 24.27 -17.59 32.78
C GLN A 712 25.00 -17.50 31.44
N GLU A 713 25.71 -16.39 31.23
CA GLU A 713 26.35 -16.07 29.96
C GLU A 713 27.50 -17.04 29.68
N ARG A 714 27.34 -17.88 28.64
CA ARG A 714 28.40 -18.75 28.10
C ARG A 714 29.32 -18.03 27.12
N GLY A 715 28.79 -17.02 26.44
CA GLY A 715 29.50 -16.25 25.43
C GLY A 715 28.59 -15.21 24.78
N ASN A 716 29.15 -14.49 23.81
CA ASN A 716 28.56 -13.34 23.16
C ASN A 716 28.51 -13.48 21.65
N VAL A 717 27.31 -13.29 21.09
CA VAL A 717 27.06 -13.33 19.65
C VAL A 717 26.79 -11.92 19.12
N LEU A 718 27.43 -11.57 18.00
CA LEU A 718 27.02 -10.44 17.17
C LEU A 718 26.22 -10.98 15.99
N ILE A 719 24.94 -10.63 15.92
CA ILE A 719 24.07 -10.98 14.80
C ILE A 719 24.06 -9.80 13.82
N ILE A 720 24.40 -10.07 12.56
CA ILE A 720 24.37 -9.10 11.47
C ILE A 720 23.21 -9.45 10.56
N ASN A 721 22.21 -8.58 10.52
CA ASN A 721 21.13 -8.70 9.55
C ASN A 721 21.62 -8.19 8.19
N ALA A 722 21.98 -9.11 7.31
CA ALA A 722 22.42 -8.81 5.94
C ALA A 722 21.30 -9.02 4.90
N PHE A 723 20.10 -9.37 5.34
CA PHE A 723 18.95 -9.60 4.47
C PHE A 723 17.93 -8.46 4.54
N ASN A 724 18.15 -7.44 3.71
CA ASN A 724 17.27 -6.28 3.59
C ASN A 724 16.59 -6.18 2.20
N ARG A 725 16.75 -7.22 1.38
CA ARG A 725 16.21 -7.27 0.02
C ARG A 725 14.68 -7.32 0.03
N VAL A 726 14.10 -6.46 -0.81
CA VAL A 726 12.77 -6.57 -1.39
C VAL A 726 12.93 -6.40 -2.91
N ALA A 727 12.28 -7.24 -3.69
CA ALA A 727 12.56 -7.34 -5.13
C ALA A 727 11.38 -7.96 -5.89
N PRO A 728 11.21 -7.61 -7.18
CA PRO A 728 10.27 -8.31 -8.07
C PRO A 728 10.76 -9.75 -8.36
N PRO A 729 9.88 -10.63 -8.89
CA PRO A 729 10.30 -11.91 -9.44
C PRO A 729 11.28 -11.73 -10.61
N HIS A 730 12.13 -12.73 -10.84
CA HIS A 730 13.07 -12.73 -11.96
C HIS A 730 12.33 -12.56 -13.28
N SER A 731 12.79 -11.61 -14.11
CA SER A 731 12.22 -11.37 -15.44
C SER A 731 13.29 -11.51 -16.52
N PHE A 732 12.88 -11.99 -17.69
CA PHE A 732 13.78 -12.18 -18.83
C PHE A 732 13.10 -11.83 -20.16
N ALA A 733 13.93 -11.56 -21.17
CA ALA A 733 13.53 -11.50 -22.56
C ALA A 733 14.64 -12.12 -23.42
N SER A 734 14.24 -12.99 -24.35
CA SER A 734 15.12 -13.49 -25.42
C SER A 734 15.69 -12.36 -26.26
N SER A 735 16.83 -12.60 -26.91
CA SER A 735 17.53 -11.57 -27.69
C SER A 735 16.72 -11.01 -28.86
N ASP A 736 15.83 -11.83 -29.44
CA ASP A 736 14.89 -11.42 -30.49
C ASP A 736 13.54 -10.95 -29.93
N THR A 737 13.38 -10.93 -28.61
CA THR A 737 12.17 -10.57 -27.85
C THR A 737 10.96 -11.48 -28.08
N SER A 738 11.09 -12.59 -28.81
CA SER A 738 9.97 -13.50 -29.13
C SER A 738 9.41 -14.22 -27.91
N ILE A 739 10.27 -14.48 -26.93
CA ILE A 739 9.95 -15.07 -25.63
C ILE A 739 10.36 -14.10 -24.52
N ALA A 740 9.47 -13.84 -23.57
CA ALA A 740 9.73 -13.00 -22.39
C ALA A 740 8.81 -13.39 -21.23
N GLY A 741 9.05 -12.87 -20.03
CA GLY A 741 8.14 -13.04 -18.91
C GLY A 741 8.84 -13.08 -17.56
N PHE A 742 8.09 -13.50 -16.54
CA PHE A 742 8.56 -13.67 -15.18
C PHE A 742 8.75 -15.16 -14.89
N PHE A 743 9.97 -15.54 -14.53
CA PHE A 743 10.36 -16.92 -14.26
C PHE A 743 10.74 -17.07 -12.79
N ASP A 744 9.70 -17.25 -12.00
CA ASP A 744 9.71 -17.30 -10.54
C ASP A 744 10.43 -18.52 -9.97
N ASN A 745 10.57 -19.59 -10.75
CA ASN A 745 11.45 -20.70 -10.39
C ASN A 745 12.91 -20.26 -10.17
N THR A 746 13.40 -19.25 -10.90
CA THR A 746 14.76 -18.71 -10.70
C THR A 746 14.82 -17.81 -9.47
N ASP A 747 13.86 -16.90 -9.36
CA ASP A 747 13.69 -16.08 -8.18
C ASP A 747 12.23 -15.62 -8.12
N ASN A 748 11.51 -16.00 -7.06
CA ASN A 748 10.15 -15.52 -6.78
C ASN A 748 10.14 -14.03 -6.40
N GLY A 749 11.31 -13.42 -6.23
CA GLY A 749 11.45 -12.11 -5.62
C GLY A 749 11.30 -12.19 -4.11
N VAL A 750 11.16 -11.01 -3.49
CA VAL A 750 10.95 -10.87 -2.06
C VAL A 750 10.00 -9.70 -1.81
N ALA A 751 8.80 -9.98 -1.30
CA ALA A 751 7.82 -8.96 -0.97
C ALA A 751 8.22 -8.14 0.27
N TYR A 752 7.72 -6.91 0.38
CA TYR A 752 7.79 -6.13 1.62
C TYR A 752 6.76 -6.66 2.61
N LEU A 753 7.21 -7.35 3.67
CA LEU A 753 6.40 -8.04 4.68
C LEU A 753 5.54 -9.20 4.13
N LYS A 754 4.68 -8.93 3.14
CA LYS A 754 3.79 -9.90 2.49
C LYS A 754 3.35 -9.44 1.11
N ASP A 755 3.04 -10.38 0.22
CA ASP A 755 2.37 -10.13 -1.06
C ASP A 755 0.93 -10.65 -1.01
N ILE A 756 0.02 -9.87 -1.56
CA ILE A 756 -1.42 -10.14 -1.63
C ILE A 756 -1.91 -10.18 -3.08
N SER A 757 -0.98 -10.17 -4.05
CA SER A 757 -1.25 -10.06 -5.47
C SER A 757 -0.71 -11.22 -6.32
N PHE A 758 0.08 -12.11 -5.74
CA PHE A 758 0.61 -13.28 -6.44
C PHE A 758 -0.47 -14.36 -6.59
N ILE A 759 -0.73 -14.79 -7.82
CA ILE A 759 -1.77 -15.79 -8.12
C ILE A 759 -1.23 -17.15 -8.55
N GLY A 760 0.04 -17.22 -8.96
CA GLY A 760 0.69 -18.43 -9.46
C GLY A 760 1.69 -18.15 -10.59
N SER A 761 2.50 -19.16 -10.91
CA SER A 761 3.59 -19.03 -11.89
C SER A 761 3.09 -18.77 -13.31
N GLN A 762 3.87 -18.02 -14.09
CA GLN A 762 3.63 -17.83 -15.52
C GLN A 762 3.96 -19.12 -16.29
N TYR A 763 3.11 -19.51 -17.25
CA TYR A 763 3.34 -20.68 -18.10
C TYR A 763 3.41 -20.37 -19.61
N GLU A 764 2.87 -19.24 -20.08
CA GLU A 764 2.98 -18.83 -21.48
C GLU A 764 3.95 -17.65 -21.65
N PHE A 765 5.11 -17.92 -22.24
CA PHE A 765 6.20 -16.95 -22.41
C PHE A 765 6.32 -16.41 -23.84
N ARG A 766 5.62 -16.98 -24.81
CA ARG A 766 5.72 -16.57 -26.22
C ARG A 766 4.85 -15.35 -26.48
N ARG A 767 5.46 -14.24 -26.92
CA ARG A 767 4.74 -12.98 -27.21
C ARG A 767 3.76 -13.08 -28.37
N SER A 768 3.93 -14.07 -29.25
CA SER A 768 3.10 -14.25 -30.44
C SER A 768 1.73 -14.87 -30.15
N ILE A 769 1.51 -15.42 -28.96
CA ILE A 769 0.23 -16.04 -28.61
C ILE A 769 -0.79 -14.93 -28.33
N PRO A 770 -1.87 -14.84 -29.13
CA PRO A 770 -2.83 -13.76 -28.99
C PRO A 770 -3.71 -13.95 -27.76
N TRP A 771 -4.26 -12.83 -27.30
CA TRP A 771 -5.36 -12.81 -26.36
C TRP A 771 -6.65 -13.34 -26.99
N MET A 772 -7.34 -14.26 -26.32
CA MET A 772 -8.66 -14.75 -26.73
C MET A 772 -9.77 -14.17 -25.84
N ASP A 773 -9.65 -14.37 -24.53
CA ASP A 773 -10.54 -13.84 -23.48
C ASP A 773 -9.78 -13.81 -22.13
N ASP A 774 -10.47 -13.43 -21.05
CA ASP A 774 -9.84 -13.33 -19.72
C ASP A 774 -9.43 -14.71 -19.11
N ASP A 775 -10.04 -15.81 -19.59
CA ASP A 775 -9.67 -17.17 -19.19
C ASP A 775 -8.50 -17.71 -20.04
N SER A 776 -8.24 -17.13 -21.22
CA SER A 776 -7.13 -17.47 -22.12
C SER A 776 -6.43 -16.21 -22.67
N PRO A 777 -5.61 -15.54 -21.83
CA PRO A 777 -5.04 -14.24 -22.17
C PRO A 777 -3.82 -14.28 -23.12
N GLY A 778 -3.28 -15.46 -23.40
CA GLY A 778 -2.14 -15.63 -24.29
C GLY A 778 -0.80 -15.30 -23.61
N PHE A 779 -0.01 -14.40 -24.20
CA PHE A 779 1.28 -14.01 -23.62
C PHE A 779 1.14 -13.56 -22.16
N GLY A 780 1.89 -14.18 -21.25
CA GLY A 780 1.85 -13.87 -19.83
C GLY A 780 0.87 -14.71 -19.01
N SER A 781 0.08 -15.60 -19.62
CA SER A 781 -0.85 -16.48 -18.89
C SER A 781 -0.18 -17.15 -17.71
N SER A 782 -0.86 -17.10 -16.56
CA SER A 782 -0.34 -17.59 -15.28
C SER A 782 -1.32 -18.54 -14.61
N TYR A 783 -0.80 -19.42 -13.75
CA TYR A 783 -1.61 -20.27 -12.89
C TYR A 783 -2.36 -19.45 -11.83
N ALA A 784 -3.31 -20.11 -11.16
CA ALA A 784 -4.30 -19.50 -10.26
C ALA A 784 -4.31 -20.16 -8.87
N ASN A 785 -3.24 -20.87 -8.49
CA ASN A 785 -3.20 -21.72 -7.31
C ASN A 785 -2.80 -21.00 -6.01
N PHE A 786 -2.68 -19.67 -6.04
CA PHE A 786 -2.37 -18.81 -4.88
C PHE A 786 -3.34 -17.62 -4.71
N GLU A 787 -4.44 -17.55 -5.47
CA GLU A 787 -5.36 -16.40 -5.48
C GLU A 787 -5.97 -16.04 -4.10
N THR A 788 -6.05 -17.02 -3.20
CA THR A 788 -6.60 -16.87 -1.85
C THR A 788 -5.53 -16.75 -0.77
N GLU A 789 -4.24 -16.74 -1.15
CA GLU A 789 -3.12 -16.80 -0.22
C GLU A 789 -2.44 -15.45 -0.05
N VAL A 790 -1.95 -15.21 1.17
CA VAL A 790 -1.08 -14.09 1.50
C VAL A 790 0.33 -14.66 1.57
N ILE A 791 1.21 -14.26 0.66
CA ILE A 791 2.55 -14.83 0.57
C ILE A 791 3.49 -14.05 1.49
N ALA A 792 4.21 -14.75 2.37
CA ALA A 792 5.17 -14.15 3.28
C ALA A 792 6.38 -13.56 2.52
N GLY A 793 6.76 -12.34 2.90
CA GLY A 793 7.91 -11.62 2.38
C GLY A 793 9.03 -11.48 3.41
N ASN A 794 9.84 -10.43 3.26
CA ASN A 794 10.86 -10.07 4.25
C ASN A 794 10.21 -9.46 5.48
N SER A 795 10.31 -10.12 6.64
CA SER A 795 9.76 -9.64 7.91
C SER A 795 10.66 -8.62 8.62
N PHE A 796 11.93 -8.55 8.22
CA PHE A 796 12.99 -7.74 8.82
C PHE A 796 13.23 -8.02 10.32
N ASP A 797 12.80 -9.18 10.83
CA ASP A 797 12.83 -9.56 12.25
C ASP A 797 13.67 -10.82 12.52
N TYR A 798 14.55 -11.18 11.59
CA TYR A 798 15.37 -12.38 11.69
C TYR A 798 16.41 -12.37 12.82
N PRO A 799 16.92 -11.21 13.31
CA PRO A 799 17.72 -11.18 14.53
C PRO A 799 17.00 -11.74 15.76
N PHE A 800 15.67 -11.57 15.86
CA PHE A 800 14.90 -12.21 16.93
C PHE A 800 14.88 -13.74 16.77
N VAL A 801 14.64 -14.23 15.55
CA VAL A 801 14.57 -15.66 15.22
C VAL A 801 15.87 -16.38 15.54
N HIS A 802 17.00 -15.89 15.02
CA HIS A 802 18.32 -16.47 15.29
C HIS A 802 18.74 -16.26 16.75
N GLY A 803 18.53 -15.05 17.28
CA GLY A 803 18.88 -14.70 18.65
C GLY A 803 18.19 -15.58 19.67
N LYS A 804 16.90 -15.91 19.49
CA LYS A 804 16.17 -16.85 20.34
C LYS A 804 16.84 -18.22 20.39
N ALA A 805 17.33 -18.73 19.26
CA ALA A 805 18.04 -20.00 19.20
C ALA A 805 19.40 -19.97 19.93
N PHE A 806 20.14 -18.86 19.85
CA PHE A 806 21.36 -18.65 20.64
C PHE A 806 21.08 -18.50 22.14
N ALA A 807 20.03 -17.76 22.50
CA ALA A 807 19.59 -17.58 23.89
C ALA A 807 19.24 -18.94 24.54
N ASN A 808 18.56 -19.83 23.81
CA ASN A 808 18.26 -21.20 24.25
C ASN A 808 19.52 -22.05 24.50
N ASN A 809 20.69 -21.63 23.98
CA ASN A 809 21.98 -22.26 24.20
C ASN A 809 22.86 -21.54 25.25
N GLY A 810 22.32 -20.54 25.95
CA GLY A 810 22.99 -19.81 27.03
C GLY A 810 23.86 -18.63 26.60
N TYR A 811 23.77 -18.23 25.32
CA TYR A 811 24.52 -17.09 24.79
C TYR A 811 23.75 -15.79 24.96
N SER A 812 24.48 -14.72 25.29
CA SER A 812 23.98 -13.36 25.12
C SER A 812 24.19 -12.93 23.66
N PHE A 813 23.34 -12.05 23.16
CA PHE A 813 23.50 -11.53 21.80
C PHE A 813 23.11 -10.07 21.66
N VAL A 814 23.67 -9.45 20.64
CA VAL A 814 23.32 -8.12 20.15
C VAL A 814 23.16 -8.20 18.64
N SER A 815 22.51 -7.20 18.03
CA SER A 815 22.35 -7.19 16.58
C SER A 815 22.55 -5.83 15.95
N ILE A 816 22.99 -5.86 14.69
CA ILE A 816 23.19 -4.69 13.85
C ILE A 816 22.68 -4.96 12.43
N SER A 817 22.26 -3.89 11.75
CA SER A 817 22.12 -3.91 10.30
C SER A 817 23.48 -4.06 9.63
N SER A 818 23.55 -4.72 8.48
CA SER A 818 24.78 -4.77 7.66
C SER A 818 25.31 -3.37 7.31
N GLU A 819 24.43 -2.42 7.02
CA GLU A 819 24.81 -1.04 6.72
C GLU A 819 25.46 -0.31 7.91
N ALA A 820 25.19 -0.71 9.17
CA ALA A 820 25.78 -0.08 10.34
C ALA A 820 27.28 -0.38 10.51
N ILE A 821 27.81 -1.41 9.85
CA ILE A 821 29.23 -1.80 9.93
C ILE A 821 30.15 -0.64 9.52
N VAL A 822 29.72 0.21 8.59
CA VAL A 822 30.53 1.36 8.11
C VAL A 822 30.82 2.39 9.21
N ASN A 823 30.01 2.40 10.27
CA ASN A 823 30.22 3.28 11.44
C ASN A 823 31.19 2.66 12.46
N GLY A 824 31.67 1.44 12.21
CA GLY A 824 32.51 0.67 13.10
C GLY A 824 31.71 -0.17 14.10
N VAL A 825 32.29 -1.31 14.49
CA VAL A 825 31.78 -2.15 15.58
C VAL A 825 32.83 -2.14 16.68
N ASP A 826 32.44 -1.67 17.88
CA ASP A 826 33.34 -1.55 19.02
C ASP A 826 33.93 -2.91 19.43
N SER A 827 35.26 -3.02 19.36
CA SER A 827 36.07 -4.18 19.77
C SER A 827 35.51 -5.54 19.33
N ILE A 828 35.68 -5.86 18.04
CA ILE A 828 35.15 -7.09 17.41
C ILE A 828 35.59 -8.37 18.17
N SER A 829 36.75 -8.35 18.83
CA SER A 829 37.28 -9.47 19.62
C SER A 829 36.46 -9.81 20.88
N LYS A 830 35.46 -9.00 21.25
CA LYS A 830 34.56 -9.29 22.39
C LYS A 830 33.46 -10.28 22.05
N TYR A 831 33.27 -10.61 20.76
CA TYR A 831 32.26 -11.54 20.30
C TYR A 831 32.89 -12.89 20.01
N ASP A 832 32.35 -13.94 20.62
CA ASP A 832 32.78 -15.32 20.43
C ASP A 832 32.29 -15.87 19.08
N ILE A 833 31.14 -15.37 18.62
CA ILE A 833 30.51 -15.77 17.36
C ILE A 833 29.98 -14.52 16.63
N VAL A 834 30.18 -14.47 15.32
CA VAL A 834 29.46 -13.57 14.40
C VAL A 834 28.51 -14.42 13.56
N ASP A 835 27.22 -14.11 13.62
CA ASP A 835 26.17 -14.72 12.80
C ASP A 835 25.71 -13.75 11.71
N ILE A 836 25.77 -14.17 10.45
CA ILE A 836 25.41 -13.37 9.29
C ILE A 836 24.19 -13.99 8.62
N ILE A 837 23.08 -13.28 8.74
CA ILE A 837 21.79 -13.66 8.15
C ILE A 837 21.72 -13.07 6.75
N ALA A 838 22.05 -13.86 5.73
CA ALA A 838 22.01 -13.41 4.34
C ALA A 838 20.66 -13.70 3.65
N GLY A 839 19.81 -14.56 4.21
CA GLY A 839 18.47 -14.81 3.68
C GLY A 839 18.45 -15.09 2.18
N LYS A 840 17.61 -14.34 1.44
CA LYS A 840 17.57 -14.29 -0.05
C LYS A 840 18.28 -13.08 -0.64
N GLN A 841 19.25 -12.51 0.05
CA GLN A 841 20.05 -11.42 -0.48
C GLN A 841 20.74 -11.89 -1.78
N ILE A 842 20.65 -11.11 -2.86
CA ILE A 842 21.29 -11.36 -4.15
C ILE A 842 21.25 -10.09 -5.01
N LYS A 843 22.31 -9.83 -5.78
CA LYS A 843 22.37 -8.74 -6.75
C LYS A 843 21.14 -8.76 -7.67
N THR A 844 20.32 -7.71 -7.57
CA THR A 844 19.04 -7.62 -8.28
C THR A 844 19.05 -6.45 -9.27
N ILE A 845 18.65 -6.72 -10.51
CA ILE A 845 18.30 -5.69 -11.52
C ILE A 845 16.80 -5.39 -11.42
N VAL A 846 16.44 -4.11 -11.41
CA VAL A 846 15.05 -3.66 -11.47
C VAL A 846 14.76 -3.10 -12.87
N GLY A 847 13.58 -3.41 -13.40
CA GLY A 847 13.12 -2.85 -14.67
C GLY A 847 13.96 -3.33 -15.85
N ARG A 848 14.41 -2.38 -16.70
CA ARG A 848 15.13 -2.68 -17.95
C ARG A 848 16.63 -2.38 -17.89
N THR A 849 17.06 -1.64 -16.87
CA THR A 849 18.42 -1.09 -16.78
C THR A 849 19.31 -1.97 -15.93
N SER A 850 20.42 -2.46 -16.49
CA SER A 850 21.37 -3.34 -15.80
C SER A 850 22.25 -2.66 -14.74
N ASN A 851 22.10 -1.35 -14.49
CA ASN A 851 22.96 -0.61 -13.56
C ASN A 851 22.26 0.65 -12.99
N PRO A 852 22.38 0.94 -11.69
CA PRO A 852 23.00 0.12 -10.63
C PRO A 852 22.10 -1.02 -10.14
N TYR A 853 22.66 -2.22 -10.02
CA TYR A 853 22.04 -3.32 -9.28
C TYR A 853 22.12 -3.08 -7.76
N LYS A 854 21.20 -3.65 -6.99
CA LYS A 854 21.11 -3.53 -5.51
C LYS A 854 21.29 -4.90 -4.84
N TYR A 855 21.45 -4.90 -3.51
CA TYR A 855 21.40 -6.10 -2.65
C TYR A 855 22.55 -7.11 -2.82
N GLU A 856 23.79 -6.63 -2.94
CA GLU A 856 24.96 -7.53 -2.86
C GLU A 856 24.96 -8.31 -1.54
N VAL A 857 25.30 -9.61 -1.59
CA VAL A 857 25.36 -10.45 -0.37
C VAL A 857 26.54 -10.06 0.50
N PHE A 858 27.70 -9.88 -0.13
CA PHE A 858 28.95 -9.52 0.53
C PHE A 858 29.51 -8.21 -0.03
N PRO A 859 28.88 -7.06 0.27
CA PRO A 859 29.45 -5.76 -0.08
C PRO A 859 30.82 -5.58 0.58
N GLN A 860 31.67 -4.72 0.02
CA GLN A 860 33.08 -4.60 0.43
C GLN A 860 33.26 -4.40 1.94
N HIS A 861 32.47 -3.52 2.57
CA HIS A 861 32.56 -3.27 4.02
C HIS A 861 32.27 -4.51 4.87
N LEU A 862 31.38 -5.40 4.42
CA LEU A 862 31.08 -6.65 5.11
C LEU A 862 32.22 -7.66 4.92
N ARG A 863 32.81 -7.74 3.71
CA ARG A 863 34.01 -8.59 3.47
C ARG A 863 35.17 -8.17 4.37
N ASP A 864 35.46 -6.88 4.42
CA ASP A 864 36.54 -6.32 5.24
C ASP A 864 36.32 -6.64 6.72
N PHE A 865 35.09 -6.52 7.20
CA PHE A 865 34.71 -6.88 8.58
C PHE A 865 34.94 -8.37 8.86
N ILE A 866 34.44 -9.26 8.00
CA ILE A 866 34.54 -10.71 8.17
C ILE A 866 36.01 -11.16 8.13
N THR A 867 36.78 -10.66 7.16
CA THR A 867 38.20 -10.97 7.05
C THR A 867 38.95 -10.51 8.30
N LYS A 868 38.72 -9.29 8.77
CA LYS A 868 39.35 -8.79 10.00
C LYS A 868 38.98 -9.62 11.23
N TYR A 869 37.72 -10.02 11.37
CA TYR A 869 37.27 -10.86 12.49
C TYR A 869 37.88 -12.27 12.44
N SER A 870 37.99 -12.86 11.25
CA SER A 870 38.64 -14.17 11.08
C SER A 870 40.12 -14.15 11.51
N GLN A 871 40.82 -13.04 11.25
CA GLN A 871 42.22 -12.86 11.66
C GLN A 871 42.41 -12.77 13.18
N THR A 872 41.35 -12.47 13.95
CA THR A 872 41.40 -12.52 15.42
C THR A 872 41.06 -13.89 16.00
N GLY A 873 40.84 -14.92 15.16
CA GLY A 873 40.44 -16.26 15.59
C GLY A 873 38.93 -16.43 15.83
N GLY A 874 38.11 -15.48 15.39
CA GLY A 874 36.66 -15.46 15.66
C GLY A 874 35.86 -16.52 14.91
N ASN A 875 34.73 -16.96 15.48
CA ASN A 875 33.88 -17.99 14.86
C ASN A 875 32.77 -17.37 14.00
N ILE A 876 32.61 -17.81 12.76
CA ILE A 876 31.67 -17.20 11.80
C ILE A 876 30.59 -18.20 11.40
N LEU A 877 29.32 -17.83 11.58
CA LEU A 877 28.18 -18.48 10.95
C LEU A 877 27.68 -17.58 9.81
N VAL A 878 27.47 -18.16 8.63
CA VAL A 878 26.79 -17.50 7.51
C VAL A 878 25.78 -18.44 6.89
N SER A 879 24.55 -17.95 6.68
CA SER A 879 23.47 -18.74 6.07
C SER A 879 22.64 -17.90 5.12
N GLY A 880 22.29 -18.47 3.96
CA GLY A 880 21.44 -17.83 2.96
C GLY A 880 21.35 -18.65 1.67
N ALA A 881 20.34 -18.37 0.86
CA ALA A 881 20.06 -19.10 -0.37
C ALA A 881 21.07 -18.81 -1.50
N PHE A 882 21.74 -17.64 -1.46
CA PHE A 882 22.59 -17.15 -2.55
C PHE A 882 23.98 -16.67 -2.10
N ILE A 883 24.49 -17.19 -0.97
CA ILE A 883 25.81 -16.82 -0.44
C ILE A 883 26.96 -17.09 -1.44
N ALA A 884 26.81 -18.08 -2.30
CA ALA A 884 27.75 -18.41 -3.34
C ALA A 884 27.27 -17.91 -4.72
N THR A 885 26.01 -18.13 -5.09
CA THR A 885 25.48 -17.71 -6.41
C THR A 885 25.71 -16.23 -6.69
N ASP A 886 25.55 -15.36 -5.69
CA ASP A 886 25.76 -13.91 -5.86
C ASP A 886 27.18 -13.56 -6.37
N LEU A 887 28.19 -14.37 -6.02
CA LEU A 887 29.60 -14.16 -6.33
C LEU A 887 30.02 -14.81 -7.65
N TRP A 888 29.47 -15.98 -7.98
CA TRP A 888 29.85 -16.79 -9.15
C TRP A 888 28.92 -16.61 -10.35
N ASP A 889 27.61 -16.60 -10.14
CA ASP A 889 26.58 -16.74 -11.17
C ASP A 889 25.39 -15.80 -10.94
N SER A 890 25.69 -14.50 -10.86
CA SER A 890 24.69 -13.43 -10.71
C SER A 890 24.82 -12.40 -11.83
N VAL A 891 24.16 -11.26 -11.68
CA VAL A 891 24.24 -10.09 -12.59
C VAL A 891 25.68 -9.75 -12.99
N LYS A 892 26.63 -9.92 -12.06
CA LYS A 892 28.04 -9.67 -12.31
C LYS A 892 28.90 -10.68 -11.53
N ASN A 893 29.75 -11.39 -12.25
CA ASN A 893 30.79 -12.24 -11.69
C ASN A 893 31.80 -11.41 -10.87
N ASP A 894 31.94 -11.72 -9.57
CA ASP A 894 32.78 -11.00 -8.61
C ASP A 894 33.98 -11.86 -8.17
N LYS A 895 35.07 -11.79 -8.94
CA LYS A 895 36.30 -12.59 -8.68
C LYS A 895 36.90 -12.33 -7.29
N ASP A 896 36.89 -11.09 -6.82
CA ASP A 896 37.43 -10.74 -5.50
C ASP A 896 36.56 -11.34 -4.39
N GLY A 897 35.23 -11.29 -4.57
CA GLY A 897 34.28 -11.98 -3.70
C GLY A 897 34.46 -13.50 -3.69
N GLN A 898 34.75 -14.12 -4.84
CA GLN A 898 35.02 -15.56 -4.94
C GLN A 898 36.28 -15.97 -4.16
N GLU A 899 37.35 -15.20 -4.28
CA GLU A 899 38.57 -15.43 -3.50
C GLU A 899 38.34 -15.18 -2.01
N PHE A 900 37.53 -14.18 -1.64
CA PHE A 900 37.09 -14.00 -0.25
C PHE A 900 36.32 -15.23 0.27
N ALA A 901 35.34 -15.74 -0.47
CA ALA A 901 34.57 -16.91 -0.05
C ALA A 901 35.46 -18.16 0.11
N LYS A 902 36.38 -18.42 -0.83
CA LYS A 902 37.33 -19.53 -0.73
C LYS A 902 38.31 -19.37 0.42
N ASN A 903 38.95 -18.21 0.52
CA ASN A 903 40.09 -18.04 1.43
C ASN A 903 39.66 -17.68 2.86
N THR A 904 38.51 -17.01 3.03
CA THR A 904 37.96 -16.61 4.34
C THR A 904 36.80 -17.50 4.79
N LEU A 905 35.77 -17.72 3.98
CA LEU A 905 34.60 -18.52 4.39
C LEU A 905 34.76 -20.04 4.18
N LYS A 906 35.78 -20.44 3.41
CA LYS A 906 36.25 -21.82 3.20
C LYS A 906 35.28 -22.72 2.43
N TYR A 907 34.53 -22.12 1.51
CA TYR A 907 33.71 -22.85 0.54
C TYR A 907 33.93 -22.38 -0.90
N GLN A 908 33.44 -23.16 -1.85
CA GLN A 908 33.34 -22.79 -3.27
C GLN A 908 31.95 -23.13 -3.82
N TRP A 909 31.49 -22.40 -4.82
CA TRP A 909 30.18 -22.63 -5.46
C TRP A 909 30.14 -23.93 -6.26
N ARG A 910 28.97 -24.58 -6.26
CA ARG A 910 28.68 -25.75 -7.10
C ARG A 910 27.49 -25.54 -8.03
N THR A 911 26.36 -25.04 -7.52
CA THR A 911 25.13 -24.82 -8.28
C THR A 911 24.17 -23.91 -7.51
N ASN A 912 23.30 -23.20 -8.22
CA ASN A 912 22.21 -22.38 -7.70
C ASN A 912 20.86 -23.11 -7.61
N TRP A 913 20.82 -24.43 -7.86
CA TRP A 913 19.61 -25.26 -7.85
C TRP A 913 19.83 -26.52 -7.04
N ALA A 914 20.37 -26.36 -5.83
CA ALA A 914 20.86 -27.50 -5.08
C ALA A 914 19.75 -28.39 -4.50
N SER A 915 18.52 -27.89 -4.36
CA SER A 915 17.37 -28.71 -3.98
C SER A 915 16.06 -28.10 -4.46
N LYS A 916 15.09 -28.97 -4.79
CA LYS A 916 13.70 -28.57 -5.04
C LYS A 916 12.80 -28.78 -3.81
N THR A 917 13.09 -29.80 -3.00
CA THR A 917 12.23 -30.19 -1.86
C THR A 917 12.54 -29.43 -0.58
N GLY A 918 13.76 -28.90 -0.45
CA GLY A 918 14.22 -28.22 0.76
C GLY A 918 14.55 -29.16 1.92
N GLU A 919 14.68 -30.46 1.65
CA GLU A 919 14.98 -31.47 2.67
C GLU A 919 16.51 -31.63 2.82
N ILE A 920 16.99 -31.59 4.06
CA ILE A 920 18.40 -31.61 4.43
C ILE A 920 18.69 -32.79 5.35
N LYS A 921 19.84 -33.42 5.17
CA LYS A 921 20.39 -34.41 6.10
C LYS A 921 21.82 -34.07 6.50
N ALA A 922 22.14 -34.25 7.76
CA ALA A 922 23.52 -34.26 8.22
C ALA A 922 24.28 -35.45 7.62
N VAL A 923 25.57 -35.27 7.41
CA VAL A 923 26.45 -36.34 6.92
C VAL A 923 27.53 -36.67 7.93
N GLN A 924 27.98 -37.93 7.91
CA GLN A 924 29.16 -38.31 8.65
C GLN A 924 30.37 -37.52 8.12
N SER A 925 30.99 -36.75 9.00
CA SER A 925 32.18 -35.95 8.72
C SER A 925 33.12 -36.01 9.93
N LEU A 926 34.26 -35.31 9.88
CA LEU A 926 35.12 -35.13 11.06
C LEU A 926 34.47 -34.24 12.14
N TYR A 927 33.32 -33.64 11.84
CA TYR A 927 32.53 -32.80 12.74
C TYR A 927 31.19 -33.48 13.03
N ASP A 928 30.83 -33.55 14.32
CA ASP A 928 29.70 -34.33 14.84
C ASP A 928 28.31 -33.68 14.59
N PHE A 929 28.00 -33.36 13.34
CA PHE A 929 26.68 -32.88 12.94
C PHE A 929 25.71 -34.06 12.69
N THR A 930 24.47 -33.92 13.14
CA THR A 930 23.42 -34.96 13.06
C THR A 930 22.03 -34.37 12.78
N GLY A 931 21.10 -35.22 12.36
CA GLY A 931 19.69 -34.87 12.19
C GLY A 931 19.28 -34.59 10.74
N ASN A 932 17.97 -34.38 10.57
CA ASN A 932 17.34 -33.99 9.32
C ASN A 932 16.58 -32.68 9.54
N PHE A 933 16.52 -31.84 8.52
CA PHE A 933 15.93 -30.51 8.58
C PHE A 933 15.16 -30.25 7.30
N SER A 934 14.21 -29.32 7.34
CA SER A 934 13.49 -28.90 6.14
C SER A 934 13.13 -27.43 6.17
N PHE A 935 13.20 -26.77 5.02
CA PHE A 935 12.87 -25.36 4.86
C PHE A 935 11.84 -25.13 3.75
N TYR A 936 11.25 -23.94 3.72
CA TYR A 936 10.24 -23.58 2.73
C TYR A 936 10.89 -23.25 1.37
N THR A 937 10.61 -24.05 0.33
CA THR A 937 11.02 -23.81 -1.06
C THR A 937 9.89 -23.30 -1.96
N THR A 938 8.66 -23.24 -1.43
CA THR A 938 7.46 -22.81 -2.16
C THR A 938 6.78 -21.64 -1.45
N PRO A 939 6.18 -20.69 -2.19
CA PRO A 939 5.39 -19.60 -1.61
C PRO A 939 4.34 -20.11 -0.60
N ASN A 940 4.20 -19.42 0.53
CA ASN A 940 3.33 -19.76 1.65
C ASN A 940 3.11 -18.53 2.56
N SER A 941 2.26 -18.64 3.58
CA SER A 941 1.91 -17.53 4.49
C SER A 941 2.81 -17.36 5.72
N TYR A 942 3.77 -18.25 5.94
CA TYR A 942 4.57 -18.31 7.17
C TYR A 942 5.99 -17.76 7.02
N SER A 943 6.66 -18.08 5.91
CA SER A 943 8.03 -17.65 5.64
C SER A 943 8.24 -17.44 4.14
N TYR A 944 9.16 -16.54 3.79
CA TYR A 944 9.55 -16.39 2.40
C TYR A 944 10.14 -17.73 1.89
N SER A 945 9.94 -18.01 0.60
CA SER A 945 10.41 -19.25 0.00
C SER A 945 11.82 -19.12 -0.53
N ALA A 946 12.68 -20.11 -0.29
CA ALA A 946 14.03 -20.22 -0.85
C ALA A 946 14.06 -21.28 -1.96
N GLU A 947 13.53 -20.94 -3.13
CA GLU A 947 13.29 -21.85 -4.26
C GLU A 947 14.54 -22.38 -4.97
N ALA A 948 15.65 -21.64 -4.90
CA ALA A 948 16.90 -21.89 -5.64
C ALA A 948 18.11 -21.82 -4.67
N PRO A 949 18.19 -22.73 -3.67
CA PRO A 949 19.23 -22.68 -2.66
C PRO A 949 20.60 -23.11 -3.23
N ASP A 950 21.66 -22.61 -2.61
CA ASP A 950 23.04 -22.80 -3.02
C ASP A 950 23.61 -24.18 -2.66
N GLY A 951 24.26 -24.79 -3.64
CA GLY A 951 25.17 -25.92 -3.41
C GLY A 951 26.58 -25.40 -3.22
N ILE A 952 27.19 -25.71 -2.09
CA ILE A 952 28.56 -25.27 -1.74
C ILE A 952 29.46 -26.42 -1.34
N GLU A 953 30.70 -26.43 -1.84
CA GLU A 953 31.70 -27.46 -1.55
C GLU A 953 32.82 -26.93 -0.65
N PRO A 954 33.46 -27.77 0.17
CA PRO A 954 34.56 -27.36 1.03
C PRO A 954 35.78 -26.88 0.23
N PHE A 955 36.43 -25.82 0.70
CA PHE A 955 37.70 -25.33 0.14
C PHE A 955 38.79 -25.30 1.20
N GLY A 956 39.87 -26.06 0.97
CA GLY A 956 41.00 -26.22 1.89
C GLY A 956 40.93 -27.48 2.75
N THR A 957 42.06 -27.87 3.36
CA THR A 957 42.22 -29.16 4.07
C THR A 957 41.43 -29.27 5.37
N GLY A 958 41.14 -28.14 6.01
CA GLY A 958 40.36 -28.07 7.24
C GLY A 958 38.85 -27.90 7.01
N ALA A 959 38.35 -27.97 5.77
CA ALA A 959 36.94 -27.75 5.44
C ALA A 959 36.24 -29.05 5.06
N TRP A 960 35.03 -29.28 5.57
CA TRP A 960 34.25 -30.51 5.36
C TRP A 960 32.78 -30.21 5.14
N THR A 961 32.14 -30.98 4.25
CA THR A 961 30.67 -31.00 4.12
C THR A 961 30.07 -31.56 5.41
N ILE A 962 29.10 -30.82 5.98
CA ILE A 962 28.36 -31.21 7.20
C ILE A 962 26.89 -31.51 6.93
N PHE A 963 26.34 -30.95 5.86
CA PHE A 963 24.95 -31.17 5.43
C PHE A 963 24.89 -31.44 3.93
N ARG A 964 23.91 -32.25 3.52
CA ARG A 964 23.56 -32.46 2.11
C ARG A 964 22.07 -32.30 1.91
N TYR A 965 21.69 -31.82 0.73
CA TYR A 965 20.31 -31.90 0.26
C TYR A 965 19.93 -33.37 0.04
N SER A 966 18.79 -33.78 0.59
CA SER A 966 18.37 -35.18 0.64
C SER A 966 17.90 -35.72 -0.71
N ASP A 967 17.42 -34.85 -1.60
CA ASP A 967 16.90 -35.19 -2.93
C ASP A 967 17.99 -35.57 -3.94
N ASN A 968 19.21 -35.04 -3.82
CA ASN A 968 20.27 -35.28 -4.81
C ASN A 968 21.71 -35.43 -4.23
N ASN A 969 21.88 -35.37 -2.91
CA ASN A 969 23.17 -35.40 -2.20
C ASN A 969 24.14 -34.24 -2.49
N ILE A 970 23.69 -33.12 -3.06
CA ILE A 970 24.53 -31.93 -3.20
C ILE A 970 24.85 -31.36 -1.80
N SER A 971 26.06 -30.86 -1.62
CA SER A 971 26.52 -30.30 -0.35
C SER A 971 25.75 -29.01 -0.02
N ALA A 972 25.10 -28.99 1.14
CA ALA A 972 24.23 -27.90 1.62
C ALA A 972 24.91 -27.02 2.68
N GLY A 973 25.99 -27.51 3.28
CA GLY A 973 26.71 -26.78 4.31
C GLY A 973 28.14 -27.28 4.47
N VAL A 974 29.04 -26.35 4.75
CA VAL A 974 30.47 -26.56 4.95
C VAL A 974 30.87 -26.01 6.31
N ALA A 975 31.56 -26.80 7.11
CA ALA A 975 32.25 -26.32 8.30
C ALA A 975 33.77 -26.36 8.07
N TYR A 976 34.48 -25.41 8.68
CA TYR A 976 35.93 -25.34 8.66
C TYR A 976 36.50 -25.13 10.05
N LYS A 977 37.60 -25.83 10.35
CA LYS A 977 38.40 -25.63 11.57
C LYS A 977 39.88 -25.46 11.23
N GLY A 978 40.45 -24.31 11.61
CA GLY A 978 41.87 -23.99 11.53
C GLY A 978 42.21 -22.85 12.50
N ASP A 979 42.90 -21.80 12.04
CA ASP A 979 43.22 -20.60 12.85
C ASP A 979 41.97 -19.87 13.40
N TYR A 980 40.84 -20.11 12.78
CA TYR A 980 39.49 -19.70 13.17
C TYR A 980 38.52 -20.78 12.66
N LYS A 981 37.22 -20.62 12.95
CA LYS A 981 36.19 -21.57 12.49
C LYS A 981 35.10 -20.89 11.71
N THR A 982 34.58 -21.58 10.71
CA THR A 982 33.41 -21.12 9.96
C THR A 982 32.39 -22.23 9.79
N VAL A 983 31.12 -21.85 9.74
CA VAL A 983 30.03 -22.67 9.24
C VAL A 983 29.30 -21.85 8.17
N SER A 984 29.32 -22.33 6.94
CA SER A 984 28.63 -21.73 5.79
C SER A 984 27.50 -22.64 5.35
N ILE A 985 26.28 -22.11 5.20
CA ILE A 985 25.07 -22.88 4.89
C ILE A 985 24.38 -22.27 3.66
N GLY A 986 24.16 -23.09 2.63
CA GLY A 986 23.57 -22.70 1.34
C GLY A 986 22.04 -22.56 1.34
N PHE A 987 21.43 -22.53 2.53
CA PHE A 987 20.01 -22.23 2.72
C PHE A 987 19.83 -21.31 3.95
N PRO A 988 18.78 -20.48 3.99
CA PRO A 988 18.54 -19.61 5.13
C PRO A 988 17.99 -20.38 6.33
N LEU A 989 18.56 -20.20 7.51
CA LEU A 989 18.13 -20.92 8.72
C LEU A 989 16.77 -20.44 9.25
N GLU A 990 16.43 -19.17 9.02
CA GLU A 990 15.15 -18.58 9.36
C GLU A 990 13.97 -19.11 8.53
N THR A 991 14.24 -19.92 7.49
CA THR A 991 13.21 -20.57 6.65
C THR A 991 12.92 -22.01 7.05
N LEU A 992 13.58 -22.53 8.09
CA LEU A 992 13.29 -23.87 8.63
C LEU A 992 11.84 -23.97 9.11
N LYS A 993 11.18 -25.10 8.83
CA LYS A 993 9.74 -25.27 9.04
C LYS A 993 9.34 -25.33 10.52
N GLU A 994 10.27 -25.74 11.39
CA GLU A 994 10.03 -25.87 12.82
C GLU A 994 11.09 -25.13 13.66
N GLU A 995 10.66 -24.48 14.74
CA GLU A 995 11.58 -23.83 15.68
C GLU A 995 12.54 -24.85 16.33
N SER A 996 12.09 -26.08 16.54
CA SER A 996 12.89 -27.20 17.07
C SER A 996 14.13 -27.48 16.21
N GLN A 997 13.99 -27.40 14.88
CA GLN A 997 15.03 -27.63 13.90
C GLN A 997 16.09 -26.53 13.95
N LEU A 998 15.67 -25.27 14.02
CA LEU A 998 16.58 -24.13 14.18
C LEU A 998 17.35 -24.21 15.50
N ASN A 999 16.67 -24.50 16.61
CA ASN A 999 17.31 -24.68 17.91
C ASN A 999 18.37 -25.80 17.88
N ASN A 1000 18.06 -26.91 17.21
CA ASN A 1000 18.98 -28.04 17.07
C ASN A 1000 20.21 -27.68 16.22
N ILE A 1001 20.03 -27.04 15.06
CA ILE A 1001 21.16 -26.72 14.17
C ILE A 1001 22.10 -25.71 14.84
N ILE A 1002 21.57 -24.67 15.50
CA ILE A 1002 22.37 -23.68 16.24
C ILE A 1002 23.12 -24.34 17.40
N LYS A 1003 22.48 -25.26 18.15
CA LYS A 1003 23.14 -26.01 19.22
C LYS A 1003 24.36 -26.78 18.72
N GLN A 1004 24.25 -27.43 17.56
CA GLN A 1004 25.36 -28.18 16.97
C GLN A 1004 26.48 -27.26 16.46
N ILE A 1005 26.13 -26.13 15.85
CA ILE A 1005 27.09 -25.11 15.40
C ILE A 1005 27.89 -24.55 16.59
N VAL A 1006 27.21 -24.22 17.68
CA VAL A 1006 27.84 -23.77 18.93
C VAL A 1006 28.79 -24.84 19.48
N ALA A 1007 28.36 -26.09 19.55
CA ALA A 1007 29.22 -27.19 20.02
C ALA A 1007 30.48 -27.35 19.16
N PHE A 1008 30.35 -27.22 17.83
CA PHE A 1008 31.50 -27.22 16.92
C PHE A 1008 32.47 -26.06 17.20
N PHE A 1009 31.95 -24.85 17.43
CA PHE A 1009 32.76 -23.67 17.77
C PHE A 1009 33.46 -23.78 19.13
N GLU A 1010 32.97 -24.60 20.06
CA GLU A 1010 33.63 -24.85 21.35
C GLU A 1010 34.70 -25.96 21.30
N THR A 1011 34.80 -26.74 20.22
CA THR A 1011 35.80 -27.82 20.12
C THR A 1011 37.24 -27.28 20.15
N LYS A 1012 38.08 -27.78 21.05
CA LYS A 1012 39.50 -27.35 21.11
C LYS A 1012 40.30 -27.79 19.90
#